data_AF-A0A7Y6M4B2-F1
#
_entry.id   AF-A0A7Y6M4B2-F1
#
_cell.length_a   1.000
_cell.length_b   1.000
_cell.length_c   1.000
_cell.angle_alpha   90.00
_cell.angle_beta   90.00
_cell.angle_gamma   90.00
#
_symmetry.space_group_name_H-M   'P 1'
#
loop_
_entity.id
_entity.type
_entity.pdbx_description
1 polymer ?
#
loop_
_entity_poly.entity_id
_entity_poly.type
_entity_poly.pdbx_seq_one_letter_code
_entity_poly.pdbx_strand_id
1 'polypeptide(L)'
;MIIHGRQVVLAGRFGRVSKDEAKRGLEALGAKVTASVSARTDLVFAGAKSGAKAGPAAVRGVPILDEDALVAVLEGREPGTPPPSPPFAGVPDGRMGPGEALDVLRNADWSAFVPERDTVPLRDALQALERAHGVTDAHRLATARLRDANTAGGTGVLLRHSDVHHSELNGHALSPDGRHLAVGSRTGDDYDRGGVLQIFEVATGRCVHAIDGVMGGIGFDGYARSIQWSADGTRIALEYDINATGVWDPFGTAREPLADAFFLASGRPLGMAFAPDGRRALVHGGESEILGDVIVAMHEGSVAGPPDAHPEGTAPIEFGGSLPESWGDESPPSLGRAFWSRDGSRVYGEVREEYAAVSLDVEKRQLTWMLRLEEDQDAAPPEWSPDERLLAHQRDGKLVIADALTGETTAELAGYPGADLLCWGPGGRLAVVDPAGGTVGIIDGTAGEHRHDLRVQAATSDPRGWDARSWAWSPDGERAACVTAEGRIEVWSLGERPERLRVLDGVRRTVNGCDHGFGLEWAADDVLIAIGSHAVRFLRPETGEIVADHSFHHTPPARRPLLLAGRDLGDRLRLDPTFALDADTWAVAFEDGTVIAPPGRDDLAELDARLCWSVARRFAWPFRWGEQKVFPDPAHAGVGAASRVTEGLLAPFRGRGSTAETAGTWPPPDTATVADLVTVVRGTLVDLAARDSVVLGEWITGTLQQLAMIHARRGEAAEARNLALAMPEHPRRLGHLARVALVLGAAGFGAEAAAVFPRADHEPGAADRPTGDWFKDVNRAADLAAIAGACAVLGQEERSERWFASARELADAHRSNWGARLPLVWALAECGREQEARVVLDEGVGTPGGLDAGVPWLVCLLRRGETELVRELIEERGSPDRCWFHDWAAARALTAYGQPDLLRLWGDIRRAWVEDHLPEAERIAAEGRSTGPTAAQLADLATRHAGLASLSKAARLRESWGVARKAAEYGHISAVLDLLPWTREPDKYGGLGSDARTWVARSALRIITIGVDVDVW
;
A
#
# COMPACT_ATOMS: atom_id res chain seq x y z
N MET A 1 26.71 21.65 -0.12
CA MET A 1 26.84 22.97 0.57
C MET A 1 26.22 24.12 -0.24
N ILE A 2 25.20 24.81 0.28
CA ILE A 2 24.59 25.98 -0.37
C ILE A 2 25.43 27.24 -0.10
N ILE A 3 25.96 27.89 -1.15
CA ILE A 3 26.74 29.13 -1.04
C ILE A 3 25.98 30.37 -1.51
N HIS A 4 24.86 30.18 -2.23
CA HIS A 4 24.01 31.27 -2.68
C HIS A 4 23.59 32.17 -1.51
N GLY A 5 23.81 33.47 -1.63
CA GLY A 5 23.51 34.48 -0.61
C GLY A 5 24.57 34.67 0.48
N ARG A 6 25.54 33.74 0.63
CA ARG A 6 26.56 33.80 1.69
C ARG A 6 27.68 34.81 1.40
N GLN A 7 28.20 35.45 2.43
CA GLN A 7 29.34 36.37 2.36
C GLN A 7 30.67 35.63 2.60
N VAL A 8 31.47 35.49 1.54
CA VAL A 8 32.69 34.66 1.51
C VAL A 8 33.95 35.53 1.47
N VAL A 9 35.01 35.11 2.16
CA VAL A 9 36.34 35.76 2.09
C VAL A 9 37.39 34.79 1.54
N LEU A 10 38.14 35.25 0.54
CA LEU A 10 39.30 34.53 0.00
C LEU A 10 40.60 35.02 0.67
N ALA A 11 41.22 34.20 1.50
CA ALA A 11 42.44 34.52 2.25
C ALA A 11 43.64 33.70 1.76
N GLY A 12 44.80 34.35 1.55
CA GLY A 12 46.02 33.67 1.06
C GLY A 12 46.12 33.57 -0.47
N ARG A 13 47.04 32.71 -0.94
CA ARG A 13 47.31 32.39 -2.34
C ARG A 13 46.88 30.95 -2.63
N PHE A 14 46.13 30.75 -3.70
CA PHE A 14 45.68 29.46 -4.22
C PHE A 14 46.63 29.03 -5.36
N GLY A 15 47.00 27.74 -5.40
CA GLY A 15 47.89 27.14 -6.39
C GLY A 15 47.21 26.55 -7.64
N ARG A 16 45.94 26.12 -7.54
CA ARG A 16 45.14 25.46 -8.58
C ARG A 16 44.23 26.43 -9.34
N VAL A 17 43.73 27.45 -8.67
CA VAL A 17 42.87 28.50 -9.25
C VAL A 17 43.41 29.88 -8.89
N SER A 18 43.33 30.85 -9.80
CA SER A 18 43.67 32.22 -9.44
C SER A 18 42.59 32.82 -8.54
N LYS A 19 42.96 33.82 -7.74
CA LYS A 19 42.03 34.48 -6.82
C LYS A 19 40.86 35.17 -7.56
N ASP A 20 41.12 35.69 -8.77
CA ASP A 20 40.11 36.32 -9.60
C ASP A 20 39.17 35.29 -10.25
N GLU A 21 39.67 34.12 -10.65
CA GLU A 21 38.84 33.00 -11.11
C GLU A 21 37.95 32.46 -9.99
N ALA A 22 38.53 32.23 -8.81
CA ALA A 22 37.78 31.79 -7.64
C ALA A 22 36.69 32.80 -7.24
N LYS A 23 37.01 34.10 -7.28
CA LYS A 23 36.03 35.15 -7.03
C LYS A 23 34.87 35.08 -8.03
N ARG A 24 35.16 35.06 -9.33
CA ARG A 24 34.13 35.01 -10.38
C ARG A 24 33.25 33.77 -10.27
N GLY A 25 33.84 32.60 -10.02
CA GLY A 25 33.08 31.36 -9.88
C GLY A 25 32.21 31.33 -8.63
N LEU A 26 32.69 31.84 -7.50
CA LEU A 26 31.86 31.97 -6.29
C LEU A 26 30.70 32.97 -6.49
N GLU A 27 30.95 34.09 -7.18
CA GLU A 27 29.91 35.07 -7.51
C GLU A 27 28.86 34.49 -8.48
N ALA A 28 29.28 33.66 -9.44
CA ALA A 28 28.37 32.95 -10.35
C ALA A 28 27.49 31.93 -9.61
N LEU A 29 27.97 31.38 -8.49
CA LEU A 29 27.20 30.52 -7.57
C LEU A 29 26.36 31.32 -6.57
N GLY A 30 26.28 32.65 -6.71
CA GLY A 30 25.46 33.55 -5.88
C GLY A 30 26.10 33.99 -4.57
N ALA A 31 27.41 33.75 -4.36
CA ALA A 31 28.12 34.23 -3.18
C ALA A 31 28.45 35.73 -3.26
N LYS A 32 28.51 36.41 -2.11
CA LYS A 32 29.05 37.77 -1.99
C LYS A 32 30.51 37.73 -1.54
N VAL A 33 31.46 37.87 -2.47
CA VAL A 33 32.89 37.79 -2.14
C VAL A 33 33.42 39.14 -1.62
N THR A 34 33.99 39.15 -0.41
CA THR A 34 34.48 40.37 0.26
C THR A 34 35.97 40.30 0.62
N ALA A 35 36.60 41.48 0.76
CA ALA A 35 38.05 41.61 0.89
C ALA A 35 38.59 41.36 2.31
N SER A 36 37.72 41.40 3.32
CA SER A 36 38.06 41.27 4.74
C SER A 36 36.97 40.55 5.52
N VAL A 37 37.37 39.87 6.58
CA VAL A 37 36.46 39.21 7.53
C VAL A 37 35.71 40.28 8.34
N SER A 38 34.39 40.21 8.33
CA SER A 38 33.47 41.14 9.03
C SER A 38 32.55 40.37 9.98
N ALA A 39 31.60 41.06 10.62
CA ALA A 39 30.59 40.40 11.45
C ALA A 39 29.55 39.61 10.63
N ARG A 40 29.47 39.89 9.32
CA ARG A 40 28.55 39.25 8.38
C ARG A 40 29.22 38.16 7.53
N THR A 41 30.46 37.80 7.83
CA THR A 41 31.19 36.81 7.02
C THR A 41 30.77 35.41 7.44
N ASP A 42 30.26 34.64 6.48
CA ASP A 42 29.72 33.30 6.70
C ASP A 42 30.78 32.20 6.47
N LEU A 43 31.80 32.46 5.64
CA LEU A 43 32.79 31.46 5.24
C LEU A 43 34.13 32.08 4.80
N VAL A 44 35.25 31.43 5.12
CA VAL A 44 36.58 31.80 4.62
C VAL A 44 37.23 30.63 3.89
N PHE A 45 37.70 30.84 2.66
CA PHE A 45 38.62 29.92 1.99
C PHE A 45 40.06 30.39 2.19
N ALA A 46 40.91 29.52 2.72
CA ALA A 46 42.27 29.82 3.14
C ALA A 46 43.29 29.02 2.30
N GLY A 47 43.96 29.72 1.38
CA GLY A 47 45.13 29.21 0.65
C GLY A 47 46.44 29.43 1.43
N ALA A 48 47.56 29.13 0.80
CA ALA A 48 48.89 29.32 1.39
C ALA A 48 49.13 30.79 1.84
N LYS A 49 49.78 30.98 2.98
CA LYS A 49 50.06 32.31 3.59
C LYS A 49 48.81 33.13 3.98
N SER A 50 47.69 32.46 4.30
CA SER A 50 46.42 33.09 4.73
C SER A 50 46.44 33.69 6.16
N GLY A 51 47.42 33.33 6.99
CA GLY A 51 47.42 33.51 8.45
C GLY A 51 47.03 34.89 8.99
N ALA A 52 47.49 35.99 8.39
CA ALA A 52 47.15 37.34 8.85
C ALA A 52 45.71 37.80 8.50
N LYS A 53 45.06 37.15 7.52
CA LYS A 53 43.69 37.50 7.06
C LYS A 53 42.63 36.48 7.47
N ALA A 54 43.01 35.24 7.74
CA ALA A 54 42.11 34.19 8.26
C ALA A 54 42.01 34.21 9.80
N GLY A 55 42.99 34.78 10.50
CA GLY A 55 43.00 34.87 11.98
C GLY A 55 41.74 35.46 12.62
N PRO A 56 41.14 36.55 12.09
CA PRO A 56 39.90 37.11 12.63
C PRO A 56 38.67 36.18 12.49
N ALA A 57 38.69 35.23 11.55
CA ALA A 57 37.59 34.27 11.34
C ALA A 57 37.56 33.20 12.44
N ALA A 58 38.73 32.67 12.83
CA ALA A 58 38.86 31.69 13.90
C ALA A 58 38.40 32.25 15.26
N VAL A 59 38.67 33.53 15.55
CA VAL A 59 38.21 34.21 16.78
C VAL A 59 36.70 34.41 16.81
N ARG A 60 36.03 34.42 15.65
CA ARG A 60 34.60 34.69 15.49
C ARG A 60 33.76 33.42 15.23
N GLY A 61 34.37 32.24 15.25
CA GLY A 61 33.67 30.97 14.96
C GLY A 61 33.25 30.81 13.49
N VAL A 62 33.82 31.60 12.57
CA VAL A 62 33.50 31.52 11.14
C VAL A 62 34.27 30.33 10.52
N PRO A 63 33.62 29.40 9.79
CA PRO A 63 34.28 28.25 9.19
C PRO A 63 35.41 28.64 8.22
N ILE A 64 36.53 27.92 8.30
CA ILE A 64 37.71 28.10 7.43
C ILE A 64 37.93 26.80 6.65
N LEU A 65 37.82 26.89 5.31
CA LEU A 65 38.02 25.77 4.38
C LEU A 65 39.30 25.97 3.56
N ASP A 66 39.89 24.89 3.09
CA ASP A 66 41.13 24.92 2.30
C ASP A 66 40.89 25.14 0.80
N GLU A 67 41.97 25.07 0.02
CA GLU A 67 41.91 25.25 -1.43
C GLU A 67 41.19 24.10 -2.15
N ASP A 68 41.26 22.87 -1.64
CA ASP A 68 40.58 21.73 -2.27
C ASP A 68 39.07 21.84 -2.08
N ALA A 69 38.62 22.31 -0.92
CA ALA A 69 37.23 22.68 -0.69
C ALA A 69 36.76 23.84 -1.60
N LEU A 70 37.61 24.84 -1.86
CA LEU A 70 37.29 25.91 -2.80
C LEU A 70 37.09 25.37 -4.22
N VAL A 71 37.98 24.49 -4.68
CA VAL A 71 37.88 23.89 -6.02
C VAL A 71 36.66 23.00 -6.13
N ALA A 72 36.38 22.16 -5.13
CA ALA A 72 35.19 21.32 -5.10
C ALA A 72 33.91 22.17 -5.24
N VAL A 73 33.82 23.27 -4.48
CA VAL A 73 32.70 24.22 -4.55
C VAL A 73 32.53 24.84 -5.92
N LEU A 74 33.64 25.29 -6.54
CA LEU A 74 33.61 25.90 -7.88
C LEU A 74 33.16 24.91 -8.96
N GLU A 75 33.35 23.62 -8.73
CA GLU A 75 32.91 22.52 -9.58
C GLU A 75 31.51 21.98 -9.20
N GLY A 76 30.82 22.61 -8.25
CA GLY A 76 29.49 22.18 -7.78
C GLY A 76 29.51 20.94 -6.88
N ARG A 77 30.67 20.58 -6.32
CA ARG A 77 30.89 19.43 -5.43
C ARG A 77 30.95 19.85 -3.95
N GLU A 78 30.77 18.88 -3.05
CA GLU A 78 30.87 19.14 -1.61
C GLU A 78 32.33 19.39 -1.15
N PRO A 79 32.55 20.31 -0.20
CA PRO A 79 33.87 20.51 0.41
C PRO A 79 34.43 19.20 1.00
N GLY A 80 35.66 18.83 0.62
CA GLY A 80 36.32 17.61 1.09
C GLY A 80 36.12 16.38 0.20
N THR A 81 35.37 16.49 -0.91
CA THR A 81 35.30 15.41 -1.90
C THR A 81 36.62 15.32 -2.69
N PRO A 82 37.29 14.15 -2.75
CA PRO A 82 38.51 13.97 -3.54
C PRO A 82 38.28 14.37 -5.01
N PRO A 83 39.31 14.83 -5.74
CA PRO A 83 39.17 15.12 -7.17
C PRO A 83 38.62 13.89 -7.90
N PRO A 84 37.78 14.07 -8.94
CA PRO A 84 37.22 12.94 -9.66
C PRO A 84 38.35 12.04 -10.16
N SER A 85 38.21 10.73 -9.92
CA SER A 85 39.06 9.72 -10.56
C SER A 85 39.08 9.97 -12.07
N PRO A 86 40.19 9.67 -12.78
CA PRO A 86 40.21 9.77 -14.23
C PRO A 86 39.03 8.96 -14.83
N PRO A 87 38.43 9.40 -15.95
CA PRO A 87 37.33 8.69 -16.58
C PRO A 87 37.77 7.27 -16.94
N PHE A 88 36.82 6.33 -16.89
CA PHE A 88 37.10 4.95 -17.24
C PHE A 88 37.59 4.86 -18.70
N ALA A 89 38.85 4.50 -18.87
CA ALA A 89 39.51 4.46 -20.19
C ALA A 89 39.08 3.24 -21.05
N GLY A 90 38.03 2.52 -20.64
CA GLY A 90 37.50 1.36 -21.35
C GLY A 90 36.27 1.62 -22.22
N VAL A 91 35.84 2.87 -22.39
CA VAL A 91 34.74 3.22 -23.31
C VAL A 91 35.26 3.20 -24.75
N PRO A 92 34.79 2.28 -25.62
CA PRO A 92 35.19 2.26 -27.03
C PRO A 92 34.70 3.51 -27.77
N ASP A 93 35.40 3.94 -28.81
CA ASP A 93 34.85 4.91 -29.75
C ASP A 93 33.73 4.22 -30.56
N GLY A 94 32.57 4.86 -30.68
CA GLY A 94 31.41 4.29 -31.39
C GLY A 94 31.63 4.01 -32.88
N ARG A 95 32.78 4.41 -33.45
CA ARG A 95 33.20 4.12 -34.83
C ARG A 95 34.13 2.92 -34.94
N MET A 96 34.62 2.38 -33.83
CA MET A 96 35.53 1.22 -33.81
C MET A 96 34.86 -0.03 -34.35
N GLY A 97 35.64 -0.89 -35.01
CA GLY A 97 35.18 -2.21 -35.38
C GLY A 97 35.03 -3.14 -34.16
N PRO A 98 34.28 -4.26 -34.28
CA PRO A 98 34.05 -5.18 -33.15
C PRO A 98 35.32 -5.69 -32.44
N GLY A 99 36.39 -5.96 -33.18
CA GLY A 99 37.67 -6.43 -32.62
C GLY A 99 38.39 -5.34 -31.81
N GLU A 100 38.44 -4.12 -32.33
CA GLU A 100 39.06 -2.97 -31.65
C GLU A 100 38.32 -2.62 -30.36
N ALA A 101 36.99 -2.57 -30.42
CA ALA A 101 36.15 -2.31 -29.24
C ALA A 101 36.34 -3.39 -28.17
N LEU A 102 36.43 -4.66 -28.59
CA LEU A 102 36.69 -5.78 -27.68
C LEU A 102 38.08 -5.67 -27.03
N ASP A 103 39.10 -5.27 -27.78
CA ASP A 103 40.46 -5.10 -27.26
C ASP A 103 40.57 -3.92 -26.29
N VAL A 104 39.84 -2.81 -26.54
CA VAL A 104 39.71 -1.72 -25.57
C VAL A 104 39.14 -2.22 -24.25
N LEU A 105 38.02 -2.95 -24.29
CA LEU A 105 37.36 -3.48 -23.08
C LEU A 105 38.20 -4.54 -22.35
N ARG A 106 38.94 -5.37 -23.08
CA ARG A 106 39.84 -6.39 -22.51
C ARG A 106 40.99 -5.76 -21.73
N ASN A 107 41.55 -4.66 -22.25
CA ASN A 107 42.71 -3.99 -21.69
C ASN A 107 42.35 -2.89 -20.67
N ALA A 108 41.06 -2.58 -20.51
CA ALA A 108 40.59 -1.58 -19.57
C ALA A 108 40.75 -2.01 -18.10
N ASP A 109 41.06 -1.06 -17.22
CA ASP A 109 41.04 -1.25 -15.77
C ASP A 109 39.61 -1.09 -15.23
N TRP A 110 38.88 -2.19 -15.15
CA TRP A 110 37.51 -2.24 -14.63
C TRP A 110 37.38 -1.89 -13.16
N SER A 111 38.48 -1.87 -12.38
CA SER A 111 38.43 -1.38 -10.99
C SER A 111 38.24 0.13 -10.90
N ALA A 112 38.52 0.86 -11.99
CA ALA A 112 38.29 2.30 -12.11
C ALA A 112 36.89 2.66 -12.64
N PHE A 113 36.05 1.66 -12.95
CA PHE A 113 34.68 1.86 -13.42
C PHE A 113 33.78 2.33 -12.27
N VAL A 114 33.12 3.47 -12.46
CA VAL A 114 32.14 4.05 -11.54
C VAL A 114 30.79 4.05 -12.24
N PRO A 115 29.80 3.24 -11.79
CA PRO A 115 28.52 3.09 -12.46
C PRO A 115 27.83 4.41 -12.82
N GLU A 116 27.80 5.36 -11.91
CA GLU A 116 27.13 6.66 -12.08
C GLU A 116 27.76 7.54 -13.16
N ARG A 117 29.06 7.35 -13.40
CA ARG A 117 29.82 8.14 -14.37
C ARG A 117 29.93 7.43 -15.72
N ASP A 118 30.17 6.13 -15.70
CA ASP A 118 30.68 5.40 -16.86
C ASP A 118 29.65 4.51 -17.56
N THR A 119 28.53 4.18 -16.92
CA THR A 119 27.54 3.25 -17.50
C THR A 119 26.90 3.81 -18.76
N VAL A 120 26.44 5.07 -18.74
CA VAL A 120 25.76 5.68 -19.89
C VAL A 120 26.72 5.85 -21.08
N PRO A 121 27.92 6.46 -20.94
CA PRO A 121 28.87 6.56 -22.06
C PRO A 121 29.25 5.20 -22.65
N LEU A 122 29.46 4.18 -21.80
CA LEU A 122 29.77 2.84 -22.26
C LEU A 122 28.58 2.21 -23.00
N ARG A 123 27.37 2.35 -22.48
CA ARG A 123 26.14 1.85 -23.11
C ARG A 123 25.93 2.50 -24.47
N ASP A 124 26.11 3.81 -24.59
CA ASP A 124 25.93 4.53 -25.85
C ASP A 124 26.93 4.08 -26.92
N ALA A 125 28.19 3.90 -26.53
CA ALA A 125 29.24 3.38 -27.41
C ALA A 125 28.92 1.96 -27.91
N LEU A 126 28.45 1.08 -27.02
CA LEU A 126 28.04 -0.27 -27.39
C LEU A 126 26.76 -0.29 -28.22
N GLN A 127 25.77 0.56 -27.94
CA GLN A 127 24.59 0.70 -28.80
C GLN A 127 24.96 1.15 -30.22
N ALA A 128 25.93 2.06 -30.37
CA ALA A 128 26.43 2.45 -31.68
C ALA A 128 27.08 1.26 -32.41
N LEU A 129 27.90 0.47 -31.69
CA LEU A 129 28.50 -0.75 -32.22
C LEU A 129 27.44 -1.79 -32.62
N GLU A 130 26.41 -1.98 -31.81
CA GLU A 130 25.28 -2.87 -32.08
C GLU A 130 24.52 -2.46 -33.34
N ARG A 131 24.21 -1.17 -33.50
CA ARG A 131 23.53 -0.67 -34.70
C ARG A 131 24.32 -0.98 -35.98
N ALA A 132 25.65 -1.00 -35.90
CA ALA A 132 26.52 -1.28 -37.03
C ALA A 132 26.79 -2.78 -37.27
N HIS A 133 26.83 -3.59 -36.22
CA HIS A 133 27.38 -4.96 -36.28
C HIS A 133 26.54 -6.03 -35.57
N GLY A 134 25.38 -5.67 -35.02
CA GLY A 134 24.63 -6.53 -34.11
C GLY A 134 25.35 -6.73 -32.78
N VAL A 135 24.83 -7.64 -31.95
CA VAL A 135 25.44 -7.97 -30.65
C VAL A 135 26.73 -8.76 -30.88
N THR A 136 27.83 -8.28 -30.29
CA THR A 136 29.20 -8.80 -30.46
C THR A 136 29.81 -9.29 -29.16
N ASP A 137 30.99 -9.91 -29.22
CA ASP A 137 31.78 -10.32 -28.04
C ASP A 137 32.13 -9.14 -27.11
N ALA A 138 32.22 -7.91 -27.64
CA ALA A 138 32.44 -6.72 -26.82
C ALA A 138 31.28 -6.50 -25.82
N HIS A 139 30.03 -6.70 -26.27
CA HIS A 139 28.83 -6.61 -25.44
C HIS A 139 28.81 -7.70 -24.35
N ARG A 140 29.15 -8.93 -24.76
CA ARG A 140 29.23 -10.10 -23.86
C ARG A 140 30.29 -9.88 -22.78
N LEU A 141 31.48 -9.40 -23.17
CA LEU A 141 32.57 -9.12 -22.24
C LEU A 141 32.21 -7.97 -21.28
N ALA A 142 31.68 -6.85 -21.79
CA ALA A 142 31.28 -5.74 -20.93
C ALA A 142 30.24 -6.19 -19.90
N THR A 143 29.22 -6.95 -20.33
CA THR A 143 28.20 -7.48 -19.42
C THR A 143 28.81 -8.43 -18.38
N ALA A 144 29.70 -9.33 -18.80
CA ALA A 144 30.40 -10.24 -17.87
C ALA A 144 31.26 -9.47 -16.86
N ARG A 145 31.98 -8.43 -17.30
CA ARG A 145 32.79 -7.57 -16.41
C ARG A 145 31.96 -6.79 -15.42
N LEU A 146 30.82 -6.24 -15.83
CA LEU A 146 29.89 -5.56 -14.93
C LEU A 146 29.30 -6.53 -13.90
N ARG A 147 29.07 -7.81 -14.27
CA ARG A 147 28.63 -8.86 -13.34
C ARG A 147 29.71 -9.32 -12.36
N ASP A 148 30.96 -9.43 -12.83
CA ASP A 148 32.12 -9.87 -12.03
C ASP A 148 32.66 -8.77 -11.12
N ALA A 149 32.49 -7.50 -11.52
CA ALA A 149 32.87 -6.36 -10.71
C ALA A 149 32.00 -6.39 -9.44
N ASN A 150 32.64 -6.72 -8.31
CA ASN A 150 32.17 -6.31 -7.00
C ASN A 150 32.19 -4.78 -7.01
N THR A 151 31.13 -4.17 -7.54
CA THR A 151 30.84 -2.75 -7.37
C THR A 151 30.96 -2.49 -5.87
N ALA A 152 31.90 -1.62 -5.50
CA ALA A 152 32.26 -1.38 -4.11
C ALA A 152 30.99 -1.05 -3.32
N GLY A 153 30.54 -1.96 -2.45
CA GLY A 153 29.25 -1.88 -1.75
C GLY A 153 28.33 -3.10 -1.87
N GLY A 154 28.67 -4.14 -2.65
CA GLY A 154 27.87 -5.38 -2.71
C GLY A 154 26.61 -5.26 -3.58
N THR A 155 26.60 -4.36 -4.57
CA THR A 155 25.47 -4.04 -5.44
C THR A 155 25.70 -4.58 -6.86
N GLY A 156 25.91 -5.89 -6.97
CA GLY A 156 26.12 -6.56 -8.27
C GLY A 156 24.99 -6.28 -9.28
N VAL A 157 25.26 -6.54 -10.56
CA VAL A 157 24.26 -6.38 -11.64
C VAL A 157 23.15 -7.43 -11.49
N LEU A 158 21.89 -7.00 -11.45
CA LEU A 158 20.73 -7.86 -11.21
C LEU A 158 19.80 -7.87 -12.42
N LEU A 159 19.30 -9.04 -12.81
CA LEU A 159 18.24 -9.11 -13.82
C LEU A 159 16.91 -8.63 -13.25
N ARG A 160 16.18 -7.80 -13.99
CA ARG A 160 14.88 -7.21 -13.61
C ARG A 160 13.83 -7.38 -14.70
N HIS A 161 12.59 -7.64 -14.29
CA HIS A 161 11.38 -7.43 -15.09
C HIS A 161 10.54 -6.28 -14.49
N SER A 162 9.58 -5.77 -15.26
CA SER A 162 8.72 -4.67 -14.83
C SER A 162 7.45 -5.10 -14.11
N ASP A 163 6.95 -6.32 -14.32
CA ASP A 163 5.68 -6.79 -13.74
C ASP A 163 5.84 -7.21 -12.27
N VAL A 164 5.99 -6.24 -11.37
CA VAL A 164 6.25 -6.47 -9.93
C VAL A 164 5.12 -5.98 -9.03
N HIS A 165 4.18 -5.19 -9.55
CA HIS A 165 3.10 -4.63 -8.75
C HIS A 165 1.98 -5.65 -8.50
N HIS A 166 1.56 -5.73 -7.24
CA HIS A 166 0.52 -6.67 -6.78
C HIS A 166 -0.89 -6.05 -6.77
N SER A 167 -0.97 -4.73 -6.85
CA SER A 167 -2.20 -3.94 -6.94
C SER A 167 -1.94 -2.63 -7.69
N GLU A 168 -3.00 -1.87 -7.95
CA GLU A 168 -2.99 -0.65 -8.75
C GLU A 168 -1.93 0.36 -8.30
N LEU A 169 -1.35 1.08 -9.27
CA LEU A 169 -0.50 2.22 -9.01
C LEU A 169 -1.33 3.33 -8.35
N ASN A 170 -0.81 3.86 -7.25
CA ASN A 170 -1.48 4.90 -6.47
C ASN A 170 -0.75 6.24 -6.54
N GLY A 171 0.54 6.25 -6.86
CA GLY A 171 1.32 7.49 -6.93
C GLY A 171 2.55 7.35 -7.81
N HIS A 172 3.06 8.49 -8.27
CA HIS A 172 4.29 8.56 -9.04
C HIS A 172 5.07 9.83 -8.71
N ALA A 173 6.37 9.82 -8.97
CA ALA A 173 7.20 11.01 -8.87
C ALA A 173 8.41 10.92 -9.79
N LEU A 174 8.64 11.97 -10.58
CA LEU A 174 9.84 12.12 -11.38
C LEU A 174 11.00 12.62 -10.49
N SER A 175 12.21 12.08 -10.69
CA SER A 175 13.41 12.56 -10.02
C SER A 175 13.73 14.01 -10.40
N PRO A 176 14.44 14.77 -9.55
CA PRO A 176 14.74 16.19 -9.84
C PRO A 176 15.55 16.42 -11.12
N ASP A 177 16.35 15.44 -11.54
CA ASP A 177 17.11 15.47 -12.80
C ASP A 177 16.33 14.93 -14.00
N GLY A 178 15.10 14.47 -13.80
CA GLY A 178 14.21 13.93 -14.82
C GLY A 178 14.61 12.57 -15.38
N ARG A 179 15.60 11.87 -14.79
CA ARG A 179 16.15 10.62 -15.33
C ARG A 179 15.51 9.36 -14.77
N HIS A 180 14.81 9.46 -13.64
CA HIS A 180 14.17 8.32 -12.98
C HIS A 180 12.71 8.63 -12.69
N LEU A 181 11.84 7.65 -12.92
CA LEU A 181 10.45 7.69 -12.51
C LEU A 181 10.25 6.69 -11.38
N ALA A 182 9.77 7.16 -10.23
CA ALA A 182 9.24 6.32 -9.18
C ALA A 182 7.73 6.12 -9.38
N VAL A 183 7.26 4.89 -9.20
CA VAL A 183 5.83 4.57 -9.08
C VAL A 183 5.62 3.68 -7.86
N GLY A 184 4.51 3.89 -7.16
CA GLY A 184 4.14 3.14 -5.96
C GLY A 184 2.79 2.47 -6.15
N SER A 185 2.68 1.22 -5.71
CA SER A 185 1.37 0.57 -5.57
C SER A 185 0.87 0.61 -4.14
N ARG A 186 -0.45 0.73 -4.02
CA ARG A 186 -1.15 0.49 -2.77
C ARG A 186 -0.99 -0.98 -2.31
N THR A 187 -1.48 -1.27 -1.12
CA THR A 187 -1.50 -2.63 -0.56
C THR A 187 -2.82 -3.37 -0.82
N GLY A 188 -3.83 -2.68 -1.38
CA GLY A 188 -5.20 -3.18 -1.38
C GLY A 188 -5.71 -3.32 0.06
N ASP A 189 -6.28 -4.49 0.39
CA ASP A 189 -6.60 -4.89 1.78
C ASP A 189 -5.54 -5.89 2.32
N ASP A 190 -4.39 -6.00 1.66
CA ASP A 190 -3.32 -6.93 2.00
C ASP A 190 -2.16 -6.17 2.67
N TYR A 191 -2.38 -5.66 3.88
CA TYR A 191 -1.40 -4.83 4.61
C TYR A 191 -0.03 -5.50 4.78
N ASP A 192 -0.04 -6.79 5.12
CA ASP A 192 1.17 -7.56 5.41
C ASP A 192 2.02 -7.87 4.17
N ARG A 193 1.41 -7.95 2.98
CA ARG A 193 2.19 -8.09 1.74
C ARG A 193 2.89 -6.79 1.37
N GLY A 194 2.30 -5.66 1.74
CA GLY A 194 2.81 -4.34 1.44
C GLY A 194 2.65 -3.93 -0.03
N GLY A 195 3.03 -2.68 -0.29
CA GLY A 195 3.15 -2.11 -1.62
C GLY A 195 4.55 -2.30 -2.21
N VAL A 196 4.68 -1.90 -3.47
CA VAL A 196 5.94 -1.95 -4.21
C VAL A 196 6.30 -0.54 -4.64
N LEU A 197 7.51 -0.09 -4.27
CA LEU A 197 8.14 1.08 -4.88
C LEU A 197 8.96 0.58 -6.07
N GLN A 198 8.61 1.00 -7.29
CA GLN A 198 9.34 0.64 -8.50
C GLN A 198 9.99 1.88 -9.12
N ILE A 199 11.25 1.74 -9.56
CA ILE A 199 12.04 2.79 -10.19
C ILE A 199 12.35 2.42 -11.64
N PHE A 200 11.98 3.31 -12.57
CA PHE A 200 12.31 3.21 -13.99
C PHE A 200 13.41 4.20 -14.37
N GLU A 201 14.34 3.78 -15.22
CA GLU A 201 15.21 4.72 -15.95
C GLU A 201 14.43 5.26 -17.16
N VAL A 202 14.21 6.58 -17.19
CA VAL A 202 13.37 7.25 -18.18
C VAL A 202 13.88 7.05 -19.61
N ALA A 203 15.19 7.18 -19.82
CA ALA A 203 15.81 7.11 -21.15
C ALA A 203 15.56 5.78 -21.88
N THR A 204 15.42 4.69 -21.12
CA THR A 204 15.20 3.32 -21.65
C THR A 204 13.80 2.79 -21.34
N GLY A 205 13.05 3.49 -20.48
CA GLY A 205 11.77 3.04 -19.95
C GLY A 205 11.85 1.72 -19.19
N ARG A 206 13.02 1.29 -18.69
CA ARG A 206 13.18 -0.02 -18.04
C ARG A 206 13.20 0.07 -16.53
N CYS A 207 12.63 -0.95 -15.88
CA CYS A 207 12.67 -1.15 -14.43
C CYS A 207 14.12 -1.41 -13.99
N VAL A 208 14.71 -0.47 -13.27
CA VAL A 208 16.07 -0.59 -12.73
C VAL A 208 16.05 -1.04 -11.27
N HIS A 209 14.98 -0.76 -10.53
CA HIS A 209 14.86 -1.23 -9.15
C HIS A 209 13.42 -1.40 -8.71
N ALA A 210 13.24 -2.24 -7.70
CA ALA A 210 11.98 -2.38 -7.00
C ALA A 210 12.24 -2.74 -5.53
N ILE A 211 11.54 -2.07 -4.62
CA ILE A 211 11.47 -2.39 -3.19
C ILE A 211 10.07 -2.94 -2.95
N ASP A 212 9.98 -4.25 -2.80
CA ASP A 212 8.73 -4.97 -2.52
C ASP A 212 8.58 -5.24 -1.02
N GLY A 213 7.35 -5.07 -0.53
CA GLY A 213 6.97 -5.26 0.88
C GLY A 213 7.03 -4.00 1.71
N VAL A 214 6.77 -2.83 1.12
CA VAL A 214 6.59 -1.59 1.89
C VAL A 214 5.28 -1.71 2.67
N MET A 215 5.38 -1.84 3.99
CA MET A 215 4.26 -2.17 4.88
C MET A 215 3.06 -1.23 4.65
N GLY A 216 1.87 -1.82 4.52
CA GLY A 216 0.62 -1.08 4.31
C GLY A 216 0.46 -0.31 3.00
N GLY A 217 1.42 -0.43 2.07
CA GLY A 217 1.31 0.15 0.74
C GLY A 217 1.95 1.53 0.61
N ILE A 218 1.99 2.04 -0.61
CA ILE A 218 2.48 3.38 -0.91
C ILE A 218 1.31 4.22 -1.39
N GLY A 219 1.03 5.32 -0.67
CA GLY A 219 -0.07 6.23 -0.94
C GLY A 219 -1.46 5.66 -0.65
N PHE A 220 -2.47 6.53 -0.80
CA PHE A 220 -3.88 6.22 -0.56
C PHE A 220 -4.78 6.73 -1.69
N ASP A 221 -5.94 6.09 -1.90
CA ASP A 221 -6.91 6.55 -2.91
C ASP A 221 -7.41 7.97 -2.57
N GLY A 222 -7.35 8.87 -3.55
CA GLY A 222 -7.78 10.27 -3.38
C GLY A 222 -6.75 11.16 -2.69
N TYR A 223 -5.49 10.73 -2.63
CA TYR A 223 -4.37 11.51 -2.12
C TYR A 223 -3.32 11.69 -3.22
N ALA A 224 -2.87 12.93 -3.41
CA ALA A 224 -1.79 13.27 -4.32
C ALA A 224 -0.47 13.41 -3.55
N ARG A 225 0.66 13.30 -4.27
CA ARG A 225 2.02 13.56 -3.81
C ARG A 225 2.51 12.64 -2.68
N SER A 226 1.98 11.42 -2.63
CA SER A 226 2.41 10.39 -1.68
C SER A 226 3.84 9.88 -1.91
N ILE A 227 4.49 10.27 -3.02
CA ILE A 227 5.89 9.95 -3.33
C ILE A 227 6.62 11.26 -3.64
N GLN A 228 7.74 11.55 -2.96
CA GLN A 228 8.52 12.77 -3.18
C GLN A 228 10.02 12.51 -3.09
N TRP A 229 10.78 13.00 -4.06
CA TRP A 229 12.25 12.91 -4.06
C TRP A 229 12.88 14.05 -3.26
N SER A 230 14.02 13.81 -2.61
CA SER A 230 14.89 14.89 -2.15
C SER A 230 15.47 15.65 -3.34
N ALA A 231 15.88 16.91 -3.14
CA ALA A 231 16.37 17.74 -4.24
C ALA A 231 17.66 17.22 -4.91
N ASP A 232 18.44 16.41 -4.18
CA ASP A 232 19.64 15.73 -4.69
C ASP A 232 19.37 14.34 -5.31
N GLY A 233 18.11 13.87 -5.27
CA GLY A 233 17.70 12.57 -5.78
C GLY A 233 18.27 11.36 -5.03
N THR A 234 18.85 11.56 -3.84
CA THR A 234 19.45 10.48 -3.05
C THR A 234 18.48 9.82 -2.08
N ARG A 235 17.32 10.44 -1.83
CA ARG A 235 16.29 9.96 -0.91
C ARG A 235 14.91 10.09 -1.55
N ILE A 236 14.02 9.21 -1.13
CA ILE A 236 12.62 9.25 -1.54
C ILE A 236 11.73 9.09 -0.30
N ALA A 237 10.80 10.02 -0.12
CA ALA A 237 9.82 9.98 0.94
C ALA A 237 8.52 9.37 0.43
N LEU A 238 7.90 8.50 1.22
CA LEU A 238 6.66 7.80 0.91
C LEU A 238 5.66 8.01 2.04
N GLU A 239 4.41 8.28 1.71
CA GLU A 239 3.29 8.00 2.61
C GLU A 239 2.99 6.51 2.57
N TYR A 240 2.93 5.89 3.75
CA TYR A 240 2.83 4.44 3.88
C TYR A 240 2.14 4.02 5.18
N ASP A 241 1.86 2.72 5.34
CA ASP A 241 1.33 2.11 6.57
C ASP A 241 0.13 2.82 7.23
N ILE A 242 -0.83 3.28 6.42
CA ILE A 242 -2.03 4.06 6.79
C ILE A 242 -1.73 5.44 7.36
N ASN A 243 -0.83 5.52 8.32
CA ASN A 243 -0.67 6.61 9.25
C ASN A 243 0.79 7.09 9.32
N ALA A 244 1.61 6.70 8.35
CA ALA A 244 3.04 6.92 8.40
C ALA A 244 3.58 7.66 7.18
N THR A 245 4.68 8.36 7.42
CA THR A 245 5.54 8.91 6.38
C THR A 245 6.95 8.41 6.62
N GLY A 246 7.58 7.81 5.62
CA GLY A 246 8.92 7.25 5.73
C GLY A 246 9.85 7.72 4.62
N VAL A 247 11.16 7.54 4.82
CA VAL A 247 12.19 7.88 3.83
C VAL A 247 13.05 6.67 3.51
N TRP A 248 13.27 6.40 2.22
CA TRP A 248 14.10 5.32 1.71
C TRP A 248 15.27 5.86 0.89
N ASP A 249 16.32 5.03 0.76
CA ASP A 249 17.24 5.13 -0.37
C ASP A 249 16.56 4.46 -1.58
N PRO A 250 16.19 5.21 -2.64
CA PRO A 250 15.50 4.66 -3.81
C PRO A 250 16.34 3.64 -4.59
N PHE A 251 17.64 3.51 -4.30
CA PHE A 251 18.55 2.55 -4.91
C PHE A 251 19.16 1.59 -3.86
N GLY A 252 18.66 1.64 -2.63
CA GLY A 252 19.08 0.79 -1.51
C GLY A 252 18.43 -0.60 -1.55
N THR A 253 18.82 -1.44 -0.59
CA THR A 253 18.22 -2.78 -0.39
C THR A 253 17.30 -2.87 0.80
N ALA A 254 17.29 -1.85 1.66
CA ALA A 254 16.48 -1.82 2.86
C ALA A 254 14.99 -1.71 2.49
N ARG A 255 14.16 -2.51 3.16
CA ARG A 255 12.70 -2.49 3.00
C ARG A 255 12.04 -1.59 4.03
N GLU A 256 12.62 -1.55 5.21
CA GLU A 256 12.27 -0.59 6.25
C GLU A 256 12.80 0.80 5.86
N PRO A 257 12.09 1.86 6.23
CA PRO A 257 12.56 3.21 5.99
C PRO A 257 13.85 3.47 6.76
N LEU A 258 14.69 4.35 6.22
CA LEU A 258 15.83 4.94 6.92
C LEU A 258 15.39 5.76 8.14
N ALA A 259 14.22 6.40 8.02
CA ALA A 259 13.55 7.16 9.06
C ALA A 259 12.06 7.25 8.75
N ASP A 260 11.22 7.29 9.79
CA ASP A 260 9.78 7.45 9.63
C ASP A 260 9.13 8.26 10.75
N ALA A 261 7.90 8.69 10.48
CA ALA A 261 7.03 9.34 11.42
C ALA A 261 5.65 8.68 11.42
N PHE A 262 5.13 8.33 12.61
CA PHE A 262 3.83 7.68 12.82
C PHE A 262 2.85 8.58 13.57
N PHE A 263 1.60 8.61 13.13
CA PHE A 263 0.52 9.41 13.72
C PHE A 263 -0.66 8.53 14.15
N LEU A 264 -0.85 8.33 15.46
CA LEU A 264 -1.84 7.38 16.01
C LEU A 264 -3.27 7.94 16.08
N ALA A 265 -3.51 9.19 15.68
CA ALA A 265 -4.82 9.85 15.72
C ALA A 265 -5.71 9.44 14.52
N SER A 266 -6.20 8.19 14.53
CA SER A 266 -7.39 7.69 13.80
C SER A 266 -7.68 8.25 12.40
N GLY A 267 -6.70 8.30 11.49
CA GLY A 267 -6.91 8.65 10.09
C GLY A 267 -5.65 8.63 9.23
N ARG A 268 -5.83 8.50 7.90
CA ARG A 268 -4.74 8.60 6.91
C ARG A 268 -4.15 10.01 6.91
N PRO A 269 -2.82 10.20 6.77
CA PRO A 269 -2.22 11.53 6.71
C PRO A 269 -2.81 12.29 5.53
N LEU A 270 -3.17 13.56 5.73
CA LEU A 270 -3.76 14.43 4.70
C LEU A 270 -2.78 14.80 3.58
N GLY A 271 -1.49 14.55 3.79
CA GLY A 271 -0.42 14.84 2.84
C GLY A 271 0.96 14.82 3.51
N MET A 272 2.00 15.08 2.72
CA MET A 272 3.36 15.35 3.18
C MET A 272 3.95 16.47 2.32
N ALA A 273 4.87 17.27 2.90
CA ALA A 273 5.85 18.03 2.12
C ALA A 273 7.27 17.62 2.53
N PHE A 274 8.00 16.98 1.61
CA PHE A 274 9.39 16.58 1.88
C PHE A 274 10.35 17.75 1.65
N ALA A 275 11.24 18.01 2.61
CA ALA A 275 12.18 19.11 2.52
C ALA A 275 13.27 18.83 1.47
N PRO A 276 13.77 19.86 0.76
CA PRO A 276 14.78 19.68 -0.28
C PRO A 276 16.10 19.07 0.23
N ASP A 277 16.39 19.22 1.52
CA ASP A 277 17.57 18.63 2.16
C ASP A 277 17.48 17.10 2.37
N GLY A 278 16.30 16.51 2.14
CA GLY A 278 16.03 15.09 2.31
C GLY A 278 16.06 14.59 3.76
N ARG A 279 16.02 15.51 4.74
CA ARG A 279 16.21 15.22 6.17
C ARG A 279 15.08 15.70 7.05
N ARG A 280 14.10 16.40 6.49
CA ARG A 280 12.91 16.90 7.18
C ARG A 280 11.68 16.66 6.31
N ALA A 281 10.53 16.49 6.94
CA ALA A 281 9.25 16.57 6.25
C ALA A 281 8.26 17.35 7.12
N LEU A 282 7.37 18.09 6.46
CA LEU A 282 6.13 18.50 7.07
C LEU A 282 5.14 17.35 6.94
N VAL A 283 4.55 16.91 8.04
CA VAL A 283 3.54 15.86 8.07
C VAL A 283 2.35 16.33 8.92
N HIS A 284 1.15 15.98 8.50
CA HIS A 284 -0.10 16.37 9.16
C HIS A 284 -0.34 15.49 10.39
N GLY A 285 -0.44 16.10 11.57
CA GLY A 285 -0.40 15.49 12.90
C GLY A 285 -1.59 15.74 13.83
N GLY A 286 -2.82 15.87 13.30
CA GLY A 286 -4.04 15.90 14.12
C GLY A 286 -4.25 17.18 14.96
N GLU A 287 -5.15 17.12 15.95
CA GLU A 287 -5.73 18.25 16.74
C GLU A 287 -4.70 19.05 17.58
N SER A 288 -3.82 19.82 16.93
CA SER A 288 -2.99 20.87 17.55
C SER A 288 -3.56 22.26 17.24
N GLU A 289 -3.48 23.18 18.21
CA GLU A 289 -4.25 24.44 18.24
C GLU A 289 -3.83 25.52 17.23
N ILE A 290 -2.81 25.31 16.37
CA ILE A 290 -2.50 26.18 15.22
C ILE A 290 -1.85 25.36 14.10
N LEU A 291 -2.58 25.17 12.98
CA LEU A 291 -2.24 24.34 11.80
C LEU A 291 -1.73 22.97 12.28
N GLY A 292 -2.57 21.93 12.25
CA GLY A 292 -2.27 20.59 12.75
C GLY A 292 -1.11 19.84 12.07
N ASP A 293 -0.09 20.54 11.59
CA ASP A 293 1.08 20.08 10.84
C ASP A 293 2.34 20.22 11.68
N VAL A 294 3.16 19.18 11.68
CA VAL A 294 4.43 19.15 12.39
C VAL A 294 5.58 18.95 11.41
N ILE A 295 6.72 19.60 11.68
CA ILE A 295 7.96 19.27 11.00
C ILE A 295 8.67 18.18 11.79
N VAL A 296 8.90 17.05 11.14
CA VAL A 296 9.60 15.89 11.70
C VAL A 296 10.97 15.72 11.08
N ALA A 297 11.90 15.18 11.87
CA ALA A 297 13.20 14.75 11.38
C ALA A 297 13.04 13.45 10.58
N MET A 298 13.64 13.39 9.39
CA MET A 298 13.53 12.31 8.42
C MET A 298 14.89 11.78 7.97
N HIS A 299 15.86 11.75 8.88
CA HIS A 299 17.23 11.35 8.56
C HIS A 299 17.70 10.08 9.26
N GLU A 300 17.18 9.79 10.46
CA GLU A 300 17.46 8.57 11.21
C GLU A 300 16.37 8.34 12.27
N GLY A 301 16.00 7.08 12.47
CA GLY A 301 15.08 6.63 13.53
C GLY A 301 13.60 6.93 13.27
N SER A 302 12.77 6.62 14.27
CA SER A 302 11.32 6.77 14.20
C SER A 302 10.84 7.90 15.11
N VAL A 303 9.93 8.73 14.60
CA VAL A 303 9.25 9.80 15.35
C VAL A 303 7.78 9.40 15.54
N ALA A 304 7.33 9.19 16.78
CA ALA A 304 5.92 8.94 17.06
C ALA A 304 5.27 10.19 17.66
N GLY A 305 4.12 10.59 17.12
CA GLY A 305 3.30 11.66 17.68
C GLY A 305 2.64 11.28 19.01
N PRO A 306 2.20 12.26 19.82
CA PRO A 306 1.40 12.01 21.04
C PRO A 306 0.11 11.21 20.75
N PRO A 307 -0.44 10.45 21.73
CA PRO A 307 -0.12 10.47 23.16
C PRO A 307 1.01 9.52 23.60
N ASP A 308 1.44 8.58 22.76
CA ASP A 308 2.43 7.54 23.10
C ASP A 308 3.77 7.74 22.38
N ALA A 309 4.34 8.93 22.51
CA ALA A 309 5.64 9.26 21.91
C ALA A 309 6.70 8.19 22.28
N HIS A 310 7.30 7.56 21.27
CA HIS A 310 8.40 6.62 21.47
C HIS A 310 9.56 7.38 22.11
N PRO A 311 10.12 6.93 23.25
CA PRO A 311 11.07 7.70 24.05
C PRO A 311 12.42 8.01 23.36
N GLU A 312 12.64 7.48 22.15
CA GLU A 312 13.91 7.57 21.41
C GLU A 312 13.86 8.53 20.21
N GLY A 313 12.69 9.09 19.85
CA GLY A 313 12.52 9.97 18.69
C GLY A 313 12.78 11.47 18.97
N THR A 314 13.16 12.23 17.94
CA THR A 314 13.27 13.71 18.04
C THR A 314 11.86 14.30 18.14
N ALA A 315 11.63 15.21 19.09
CA ALA A 315 10.33 15.87 19.25
C ALA A 315 9.93 16.63 17.97
N PRO A 316 8.69 16.46 17.46
CA PRO A 316 8.19 17.23 16.33
C PRO A 316 8.26 18.74 16.58
N ILE A 317 8.50 19.51 15.53
CA ILE A 317 8.48 20.98 15.58
C ILE A 317 7.09 21.45 15.15
N GLU A 318 6.35 22.03 16.11
CA GLU A 318 5.05 22.66 15.89
C GLU A 318 5.19 24.14 15.47
N PHE A 319 4.23 24.62 14.68
CA PHE A 319 4.07 26.05 14.35
C PHE A 319 3.28 26.76 15.47
N GLY A 320 3.64 28.00 15.82
CA GLY A 320 3.16 28.65 17.06
C GLY A 320 2.76 30.12 16.92
N GLY A 321 2.12 30.52 15.81
CA GLY A 321 1.75 31.92 15.53
C GLY A 321 0.25 32.14 15.33
N SER A 322 -0.30 33.24 15.84
CA SER A 322 -1.73 33.60 15.69
C SER A 322 -2.16 33.77 14.22
N LEU A 323 -3.38 33.33 13.90
CA LEU A 323 -4.03 33.64 12.62
C LEU A 323 -4.29 35.16 12.49
N PRO A 324 -4.36 35.72 11.27
CA PRO A 324 -4.73 37.12 11.07
C PRO A 324 -6.10 37.43 11.68
N GLU A 325 -6.25 38.60 12.34
CA GLU A 325 -7.48 39.03 13.04
C GLU A 325 -8.77 38.91 12.20
N SER A 326 -8.66 38.99 10.88
CA SER A 326 -9.77 38.87 9.92
C SER A 326 -10.49 37.51 9.92
N TRP A 327 -10.03 36.52 10.67
CA TRP A 327 -10.53 35.13 10.67
C TRP A 327 -11.23 34.69 11.97
N GLY A 328 -11.40 35.57 12.96
CA GLY A 328 -12.16 35.26 14.18
C GLY A 328 -11.49 34.20 15.09
N ASP A 329 -12.27 33.68 16.06
CA ASP A 329 -11.83 32.71 17.10
C ASP A 329 -12.16 31.23 16.72
N GLU A 330 -12.29 30.91 15.43
CA GLU A 330 -12.63 29.53 14.99
C GLU A 330 -11.43 28.56 15.09
N SER A 331 -11.71 27.24 15.04
CA SER A 331 -10.67 26.21 15.09
C SER A 331 -9.68 26.40 13.94
N PRO A 332 -8.36 26.19 14.14
CA PRO A 332 -7.36 26.42 13.11
C PRO A 332 -7.57 25.45 11.94
N PRO A 333 -7.47 25.93 10.69
CA PRO A 333 -7.69 25.07 9.54
C PRO A 333 -6.46 24.20 9.25
N SER A 334 -6.63 23.09 8.53
CA SER A 334 -5.54 22.17 8.15
C SER A 334 -5.04 22.42 6.72
N LEU A 335 -3.74 22.20 6.48
CA LEU A 335 -3.22 22.18 5.11
C LEU A 335 -3.74 20.94 4.37
N GLY A 336 -4.18 21.13 3.13
CA GLY A 336 -4.56 20.08 2.21
C GLY A 336 -3.41 19.67 1.29
N ARG A 337 -2.71 20.66 0.71
CA ARG A 337 -1.49 20.44 -0.08
C ARG A 337 -0.39 21.34 0.45
N ALA A 338 0.83 20.80 0.60
CA ALA A 338 1.98 21.56 1.07
C ALA A 338 3.24 21.24 0.25
N PHE A 339 4.12 22.23 0.11
CA PHE A 339 5.42 22.08 -0.55
C PHE A 339 6.44 22.99 0.11
N TRP A 340 7.67 22.50 0.17
CA TRP A 340 8.80 23.26 0.69
C TRP A 340 9.33 24.22 -0.36
N SER A 341 9.81 25.38 0.10
CA SER A 341 10.70 26.19 -0.72
C SER A 341 12.02 25.46 -0.99
N ARG A 342 12.63 25.76 -2.12
CA ARG A 342 13.86 25.13 -2.62
C ARG A 342 15.04 25.36 -1.69
N ASP A 343 15.05 26.50 -0.99
CA ASP A 343 16.06 26.81 0.01
C ASP A 343 15.78 26.18 1.38
N GLY A 344 14.62 25.56 1.57
CA GLY A 344 14.22 24.92 2.82
C GLY A 344 13.93 25.91 3.95
N SER A 345 13.60 27.17 3.64
CA SER A 345 13.25 28.21 4.63
C SER A 345 11.75 28.40 4.84
N ARG A 346 10.93 27.92 3.91
CA ARG A 346 9.47 28.10 3.92
C ARG A 346 8.73 26.83 3.57
N VAL A 347 7.49 26.79 4.02
CA VAL A 347 6.46 25.87 3.54
C VAL A 347 5.36 26.73 2.95
N TYR A 348 4.92 26.38 1.76
CA TYR A 348 3.72 26.93 1.17
C TYR A 348 2.63 25.87 1.21
N GLY A 349 1.37 26.29 1.22
CA GLY A 349 0.27 25.33 1.19
C GLY A 349 -1.09 25.90 0.88
N GLU A 350 -2.01 25.00 0.58
CA GLU A 350 -3.44 25.22 0.39
C GLU A 350 -4.17 24.80 1.66
N VAL A 351 -5.07 25.64 2.15
CA VAL A 351 -5.95 25.39 3.29
C VAL A 351 -7.31 24.99 2.76
N ARG A 352 -7.75 23.75 3.02
CA ARG A 352 -8.90 23.15 2.33
C ARG A 352 -10.25 23.66 2.80
N GLU A 353 -10.43 23.80 4.11
CA GLU A 353 -11.74 24.18 4.70
C GLU A 353 -12.11 25.63 4.43
N GLU A 354 -11.10 26.45 4.20
CA GLU A 354 -11.22 27.91 4.16
C GLU A 354 -10.78 28.52 2.83
N TYR A 355 -10.48 27.65 1.85
CA TYR A 355 -10.05 28.00 0.49
C TYR A 355 -8.99 29.10 0.53
N ALA A 356 -7.82 28.82 1.11
CA ALA A 356 -6.74 29.80 1.21
C ALA A 356 -5.41 29.26 0.72
N ALA A 357 -4.54 30.14 0.20
CA ALA A 357 -3.13 29.87 0.00
C ALA A 357 -2.31 30.52 1.12
N VAL A 358 -1.27 29.86 1.60
CA VAL A 358 -0.43 30.34 2.71
C VAL A 358 1.07 30.21 2.44
N SER A 359 1.86 30.99 3.18
CA SER A 359 3.29 30.75 3.35
C SER A 359 3.68 30.80 4.83
N LEU A 360 4.44 29.81 5.25
CA LEU A 360 4.97 29.64 6.60
C LEU A 360 6.49 29.83 6.57
N ASP A 361 7.01 30.59 7.53
CA ASP A 361 8.45 30.68 7.79
C ASP A 361 8.84 29.55 8.76
N VAL A 362 9.72 28.66 8.32
CA VAL A 362 10.10 27.44 9.05
C VAL A 362 10.95 27.77 10.27
N GLU A 363 11.86 28.75 10.16
CA GLU A 363 12.75 29.12 11.25
C GLU A 363 11.98 29.87 12.34
N LYS A 364 11.12 30.80 11.94
CA LYS A 364 10.28 31.58 12.86
C LYS A 364 9.07 30.81 13.37
N ARG A 365 8.69 29.70 12.70
CA ARG A 365 7.52 28.88 13.02
C ARG A 365 6.22 29.68 13.00
N GLN A 366 6.08 30.55 12.00
CA GLN A 366 4.99 31.52 11.91
C GLN A 366 4.48 31.66 10.49
N LEU A 367 3.18 31.95 10.37
CA LEU A 367 2.55 32.41 9.13
C LEU A 367 3.21 33.71 8.66
N THR A 368 3.69 33.75 7.42
CA THR A 368 4.22 34.96 6.79
C THR A 368 3.10 35.75 6.10
N TRP A 369 2.25 35.06 5.35
CA TRP A 369 1.08 35.62 4.68
C TRP A 369 0.05 34.53 4.41
N MET A 370 -1.20 34.95 4.23
CA MET A 370 -2.33 34.10 3.84
C MET A 370 -3.24 34.88 2.87
N LEU A 371 -3.72 34.18 1.85
CA LEU A 371 -4.54 34.73 0.77
C LEU A 371 -5.81 33.89 0.62
N ARG A 372 -6.97 34.50 0.82
CA ARG A 372 -8.28 33.84 0.59
C ARG A 372 -8.56 33.71 -0.91
N LEU A 373 -9.04 32.55 -1.31
CA LEU A 373 -9.34 32.11 -2.67
C LEU A 373 -10.87 32.03 -2.87
N GLU A 374 -11.28 31.54 -4.04
CA GLU A 374 -12.69 31.30 -4.39
C GLU A 374 -13.23 30.06 -3.64
N GLU A 375 -14.46 30.13 -3.09
CA GLU A 375 -15.09 29.05 -2.30
C GLU A 375 -15.52 27.82 -3.15
N ASP A 376 -15.26 27.83 -4.46
CA ASP A 376 -15.66 26.76 -5.37
C ASP A 376 -14.71 25.55 -5.24
N GLN A 377 -15.23 24.43 -4.73
CA GLN A 377 -14.48 23.17 -4.60
C GLN A 377 -14.04 22.61 -5.95
N ASP A 378 -14.75 22.93 -7.04
CA ASP A 378 -14.46 22.42 -8.38
C ASP A 378 -13.39 23.27 -9.10
N ALA A 379 -13.01 24.44 -8.55
CA ALA A 379 -11.97 25.27 -9.13
C ALA A 379 -10.58 24.65 -8.98
N ALA A 380 -9.74 24.79 -10.01
CA ALA A 380 -8.33 24.41 -9.97
C ALA A 380 -7.63 25.02 -8.74
N PRO A 381 -6.92 24.22 -7.95
CA PRO A 381 -6.31 24.69 -6.73
C PRO A 381 -5.10 25.61 -7.02
N PRO A 382 -4.66 26.45 -6.06
CA PRO A 382 -3.55 27.37 -6.27
C PRO A 382 -2.27 26.60 -6.61
N GLU A 383 -1.45 27.12 -7.54
CA GLU A 383 -0.20 26.48 -7.94
C GLU A 383 0.96 27.49 -7.95
N TRP A 384 2.14 27.05 -7.52
CA TRP A 384 3.34 27.87 -7.43
C TRP A 384 4.31 27.53 -8.56
N SER A 385 4.98 28.56 -9.08
CA SER A 385 5.98 28.39 -10.13
C SER A 385 7.18 27.56 -9.60
N PRO A 386 7.85 26.75 -10.45
CA PRO A 386 9.02 25.96 -10.04
C PRO A 386 10.19 26.77 -9.48
N ASP A 387 10.27 28.06 -9.80
CA ASP A 387 11.27 29.00 -9.28
C ASP A 387 10.78 29.79 -8.05
N GLU A 388 9.56 29.52 -7.57
CA GLU A 388 8.95 30.06 -6.35
C GLU A 388 8.76 31.59 -6.36
N ARG A 389 8.72 32.19 -7.55
CA ARG A 389 8.49 33.63 -7.71
C ARG A 389 7.01 33.98 -7.85
N LEU A 390 6.21 33.07 -8.42
CA LEU A 390 4.83 33.35 -8.81
C LEU A 390 3.88 32.32 -8.19
N LEU A 391 2.68 32.80 -7.86
CA LEU A 391 1.52 32.01 -7.44
C LEU A 391 0.39 32.29 -8.44
N ALA A 392 -0.24 31.24 -8.96
CA ALA A 392 -1.45 31.36 -9.76
C ALA A 392 -2.64 30.79 -9.00
N HIS A 393 -3.76 31.50 -9.02
CA HIS A 393 -5.03 31.01 -8.47
C HIS A 393 -6.22 31.67 -9.18
N GLN A 394 -7.42 31.17 -8.89
CA GLN A 394 -8.67 31.76 -9.36
C GLN A 394 -9.32 32.57 -8.22
N ARG A 395 -9.93 33.71 -8.57
CA ARG A 395 -10.70 34.56 -7.64
C ARG A 395 -11.71 35.40 -8.41
N ASP A 396 -12.97 35.36 -7.99
CA ASP A 396 -14.07 36.13 -8.57
C ASP A 396 -14.19 35.94 -10.10
N GLY A 397 -14.04 34.69 -10.57
CA GLY A 397 -14.05 34.37 -12.00
C GLY A 397 -12.90 34.97 -12.82
N LYS A 398 -11.80 35.37 -12.18
CA LYS A 398 -10.55 35.83 -12.82
C LYS A 398 -9.40 34.88 -12.51
N LEU A 399 -8.43 34.84 -13.42
CA LEU A 399 -7.12 34.29 -13.15
C LEU A 399 -6.23 35.36 -12.51
N VAL A 400 -5.65 35.06 -11.36
CA VAL A 400 -4.79 35.97 -10.61
C VAL A 400 -3.38 35.41 -10.56
N ILE A 401 -2.40 36.26 -10.89
CA ILE A 401 -0.98 35.99 -10.69
C ILE A 401 -0.49 36.86 -9.54
N ALA A 402 0.10 36.25 -8.52
CA ALA A 402 0.62 36.90 -7.34
C ALA A 402 2.11 36.62 -7.14
N ASP A 403 2.80 37.47 -6.39
CA ASP A 403 4.14 37.20 -5.91
C ASP A 403 4.07 36.09 -4.85
N ALA A 404 4.80 35.00 -5.06
CA ALA A 404 4.76 33.85 -4.15
C ALA A 404 5.42 34.12 -2.79
N LEU A 405 6.25 35.16 -2.66
CA LEU A 405 6.89 35.49 -1.39
C LEU A 405 6.00 36.36 -0.50
N THR A 406 5.14 37.20 -1.09
CA THR A 406 4.30 38.16 -0.34
C THR A 406 2.80 37.86 -0.43
N GLY A 407 2.35 37.08 -1.41
CA GLY A 407 0.93 36.87 -1.72
C GLY A 407 0.28 38.06 -2.43
N GLU A 408 1.04 39.12 -2.76
CA GLU A 408 0.48 40.31 -3.40
C GLU A 408 0.17 40.06 -4.87
N THR A 409 -1.05 40.42 -5.30
CA THR A 409 -1.45 40.36 -6.71
C THR A 409 -0.54 41.22 -7.58
N THR A 410 0.06 40.61 -8.60
CA THR A 410 0.90 41.27 -9.61
C THR A 410 0.14 41.49 -10.92
N ALA A 411 -0.79 40.59 -11.26
CA ALA A 411 -1.65 40.70 -12.44
C ALA A 411 -3.01 40.04 -12.21
N GLU A 412 -4.04 40.58 -12.87
CA GLU A 412 -5.36 39.98 -13.00
C GLU A 412 -5.70 39.84 -14.49
N LEU A 413 -6.13 38.64 -14.88
CA LEU A 413 -6.42 38.25 -16.25
C LEU A 413 -7.87 37.79 -16.37
N ALA A 414 -8.34 37.62 -17.60
CA ALA A 414 -9.62 36.94 -17.86
C ALA A 414 -9.56 35.52 -17.25
N GLY A 415 -10.62 35.12 -16.55
CA GLY A 415 -10.68 33.80 -15.93
C GLY A 415 -11.10 32.70 -16.91
N TYR A 416 -10.91 31.47 -16.44
CA TYR A 416 -11.24 30.25 -17.15
C TYR A 416 -12.21 29.45 -16.27
N PRO A 417 -13.53 29.70 -16.37
CA PRO A 417 -14.50 29.22 -15.39
C PRO A 417 -14.63 27.70 -15.32
N GLY A 418 -14.17 26.97 -16.34
CA GLY A 418 -14.11 25.50 -16.33
C GLY A 418 -12.73 24.93 -16.08
N ALA A 419 -11.77 25.74 -15.60
CA ALA A 419 -10.41 25.30 -15.35
C ALA A 419 -10.31 24.40 -14.11
N ASP A 420 -9.83 23.17 -14.33
CA ASP A 420 -9.60 22.16 -13.30
C ASP A 420 -8.10 21.95 -12.98
N LEU A 421 -7.20 22.47 -13.84
CA LEU A 421 -5.75 22.35 -13.66
C LEU A 421 -5.00 23.65 -14.01
N LEU A 422 -4.22 24.14 -13.04
CA LEU A 422 -3.17 25.14 -13.21
C LEU A 422 -1.82 24.42 -13.21
N CYS A 423 -1.01 24.59 -14.26
CA CYS A 423 0.26 23.89 -14.40
C CYS A 423 1.38 24.82 -14.87
N TRP A 424 2.29 25.18 -13.95
CA TRP A 424 3.46 25.98 -14.29
C TRP A 424 4.52 25.17 -15.04
N GLY A 425 5.09 25.78 -16.06
CA GLY A 425 6.25 25.32 -16.80
C GLY A 425 7.47 26.24 -16.60
N PRO A 426 8.59 25.93 -17.29
CA PRO A 426 9.81 26.72 -17.23
C PRO A 426 9.60 28.20 -17.62
N GLY A 427 10.38 29.09 -17.02
CA GLY A 427 10.40 30.51 -17.36
C GLY A 427 9.14 31.29 -16.99
N GLY A 428 8.33 30.78 -16.05
CA GLY A 428 7.09 31.43 -15.61
C GLY A 428 5.96 31.36 -16.64
N ARG A 429 5.95 30.33 -17.50
CA ARG A 429 4.80 30.02 -18.36
C ARG A 429 3.79 29.21 -17.55
N LEU A 430 2.51 29.59 -17.60
CA LEU A 430 1.42 28.87 -16.94
C LEU A 430 0.48 28.31 -18.00
N ALA A 431 0.12 27.04 -17.86
CA ALA A 431 -1.01 26.45 -18.57
C ALA A 431 -2.23 26.46 -17.66
N VAL A 432 -3.35 26.92 -18.21
CA VAL A 432 -4.68 26.90 -17.58
C VAL A 432 -5.54 25.97 -18.40
N VAL A 433 -5.74 24.75 -17.92
CA VAL A 433 -6.49 23.71 -18.64
C VAL A 433 -7.95 23.84 -18.27
N ASP A 434 -8.80 24.11 -19.27
CA ASP A 434 -10.25 24.29 -19.14
C ASP A 434 -10.98 23.24 -20.01
N PRO A 435 -11.21 22.02 -19.47
CA PRO A 435 -11.89 20.96 -20.21
C PRO A 435 -13.33 21.30 -20.58
N ALA A 436 -14.05 22.05 -19.73
CA ALA A 436 -15.44 22.42 -20.00
C ALA A 436 -15.56 23.46 -21.12
N GLY A 437 -14.60 24.40 -21.20
CA GLY A 437 -14.45 25.37 -22.27
C GLY A 437 -13.80 24.80 -23.55
N GLY A 438 -13.17 23.62 -23.45
CA GLY A 438 -12.45 22.99 -24.56
C GLY A 438 -11.21 23.77 -24.99
N THR A 439 -10.52 24.37 -24.02
CA THR A 439 -9.36 25.24 -24.26
C THR A 439 -8.25 25.01 -23.24
N VAL A 440 -7.01 25.24 -23.66
CA VAL A 440 -5.88 25.44 -22.75
C VAL A 440 -5.31 26.84 -22.95
N GLY A 441 -5.43 27.68 -21.93
CA GLY A 441 -4.84 29.02 -21.90
C GLY A 441 -3.35 28.96 -21.57
N ILE A 442 -2.53 29.66 -22.33
CA ILE A 442 -1.09 29.82 -22.08
C ILE A 442 -0.82 31.26 -21.67
N ILE A 443 -0.30 31.41 -20.46
CA ILE A 443 -0.07 32.71 -19.81
C ILE A 443 1.43 32.90 -19.58
N ASP A 444 1.90 34.12 -19.83
CA ASP A 444 3.19 34.58 -19.33
C ASP A 444 2.97 35.16 -17.95
N GLY A 445 3.24 34.37 -16.91
CA GLY A 445 3.07 34.80 -15.53
C GLY A 445 4.05 35.90 -15.13
N THR A 446 5.20 36.03 -15.80
CA THR A 446 6.18 37.08 -15.48
C THR A 446 5.77 38.45 -16.00
N ALA A 447 5.17 38.49 -17.19
CA ALA A 447 4.59 39.70 -17.76
C ALA A 447 3.16 39.95 -17.22
N GLY A 448 2.49 38.91 -16.73
CA GLY A 448 1.07 38.96 -16.38
C GLY A 448 0.18 39.07 -17.61
N GLU A 449 0.57 38.42 -18.72
CA GLU A 449 -0.08 38.59 -20.03
C GLU A 449 -0.56 37.24 -20.60
N HIS A 450 -1.75 37.26 -21.23
CA HIS A 450 -2.23 36.16 -22.04
C HIS A 450 -1.39 36.02 -23.32
N ARG A 451 -0.99 34.80 -23.67
CA ARG A 451 -0.28 34.51 -24.92
C ARG A 451 -1.17 33.81 -25.94
N HIS A 452 -1.75 32.66 -25.57
CA HIS A 452 -2.46 31.79 -26.51
C HIS A 452 -3.64 31.08 -25.86
N ASP A 453 -4.67 30.77 -26.65
CA ASP A 453 -5.68 29.76 -26.31
C ASP A 453 -5.59 28.61 -27.31
N LEU A 454 -5.23 27.44 -26.83
CA LEU A 454 -5.16 26.23 -27.62
C LEU A 454 -6.53 25.56 -27.63
N ARG A 455 -7.05 25.22 -28.80
CA ARG A 455 -8.32 24.49 -28.95
C ARG A 455 -8.08 22.99 -28.76
N VAL A 456 -8.21 22.52 -27.54
CA VAL A 456 -7.98 21.12 -27.14
C VAL A 456 -9.07 20.70 -26.17
N GLN A 457 -9.75 19.60 -26.45
CA GLN A 457 -10.67 18.97 -25.51
C GLN A 457 -9.85 18.09 -24.55
N ALA A 458 -9.26 18.70 -23.53
CA ALA A 458 -8.43 18.01 -22.54
C ALA A 458 -9.25 17.00 -21.71
N ALA A 459 -8.59 15.96 -21.22
CA ALA A 459 -9.13 15.11 -20.17
C ALA A 459 -9.20 15.88 -18.85
N THR A 460 -10.23 15.60 -18.05
CA THR A 460 -10.37 16.18 -16.71
C THR A 460 -9.27 15.68 -15.78
N SER A 461 -8.76 16.55 -14.93
CA SER A 461 -7.76 16.24 -13.90
C SER A 461 -8.35 16.39 -12.50
N ASP A 462 -7.80 15.66 -11.53
CA ASP A 462 -8.09 15.85 -10.11
C ASP A 462 -6.78 16.13 -9.35
N PRO A 463 -6.25 17.36 -9.41
CA PRO A 463 -4.95 17.69 -8.81
C PRO A 463 -4.94 17.65 -7.27
N ARG A 464 -6.09 17.46 -6.62
CA ARG A 464 -6.18 17.26 -5.16
C ARG A 464 -6.19 15.77 -4.80
N GLY A 465 -6.80 14.92 -5.62
CA GLY A 465 -6.97 13.48 -5.35
C GLY A 465 -6.00 12.53 -6.04
N TRP A 466 -5.40 12.89 -7.18
CA TRP A 466 -4.43 12.04 -7.89
C TRP A 466 -3.37 12.91 -8.57
N ASP A 467 -2.10 12.52 -8.46
CA ASP A 467 -0.97 13.09 -9.22
C ASP A 467 -1.09 13.09 -10.76
N ALA A 468 -2.10 12.43 -11.35
CA ALA A 468 -2.26 12.34 -12.81
C ALA A 468 -2.74 13.68 -13.40
N ARG A 469 -1.86 14.35 -14.16
CA ARG A 469 -2.12 15.65 -14.80
C ARG A 469 -2.38 15.46 -16.30
N SER A 470 -3.41 16.10 -16.85
CA SER A 470 -3.69 16.04 -18.30
C SER A 470 -2.75 16.90 -19.16
N TRP A 471 -1.81 17.64 -18.55
CA TRP A 471 -0.88 18.55 -19.22
C TRP A 471 0.57 18.37 -18.73
N ALA A 472 1.54 18.40 -19.65
CA ALA A 472 2.96 18.35 -19.34
C ALA A 472 3.77 19.32 -20.23
N TRP A 473 4.72 20.03 -19.62
CA TRP A 473 5.64 20.94 -20.29
C TRP A 473 6.94 20.26 -20.66
N SER A 474 7.46 20.47 -21.88
CA SER A 474 8.83 20.05 -22.17
C SER A 474 9.84 20.76 -21.24
N PRO A 475 11.02 20.15 -20.96
CA PRO A 475 12.01 20.75 -20.05
C PRO A 475 12.50 22.15 -20.46
N ASP A 476 12.43 22.49 -21.74
CA ASP A 476 12.75 23.82 -22.28
C ASP A 476 11.57 24.81 -22.25
N GLY A 477 10.34 24.34 -22.00
CA GLY A 477 9.11 25.13 -21.98
C GLY A 477 8.58 25.54 -23.36
N GLU A 478 9.21 25.11 -24.45
CA GLU A 478 8.85 25.49 -25.83
C GLU A 478 7.85 24.52 -26.49
N ARG A 479 7.63 23.35 -25.88
CA ARG A 479 6.65 22.36 -26.29
C ARG A 479 5.79 21.94 -25.09
N ALA A 480 4.64 21.35 -25.37
CA ALA A 480 3.78 20.76 -24.35
C ALA A 480 2.95 19.61 -24.90
N ALA A 481 2.50 18.74 -24.01
CA ALA A 481 1.69 17.58 -24.33
C ALA A 481 0.40 17.62 -23.51
N CYS A 482 -0.70 17.23 -24.12
CA CYS A 482 -2.02 17.19 -23.48
C CYS A 482 -2.73 15.87 -23.74
N VAL A 483 -3.23 15.23 -22.68
CA VAL A 483 -4.17 14.11 -22.81
C VAL A 483 -5.55 14.67 -23.10
N THR A 484 -6.15 14.21 -24.19
CA THR A 484 -7.51 14.58 -24.60
C THR A 484 -8.55 13.72 -23.91
N ALA A 485 -9.80 14.21 -23.83
CA ALA A 485 -10.94 13.46 -23.30
C ALA A 485 -11.21 12.13 -24.04
N GLU A 486 -10.68 11.97 -25.25
CA GLU A 486 -10.76 10.72 -26.02
C GLU A 486 -9.65 9.70 -25.68
N GLY A 487 -8.68 10.07 -24.84
CA GLY A 487 -7.54 9.23 -24.47
C GLY A 487 -6.40 9.23 -25.49
N ARG A 488 -6.26 10.30 -26.27
CA ARG A 488 -5.11 10.56 -27.17
C ARG A 488 -4.21 11.64 -26.60
N ILE A 489 -2.92 11.63 -26.94
CA ILE A 489 -2.00 12.71 -26.55
C ILE A 489 -1.78 13.64 -27.74
N GLU A 490 -2.06 14.93 -27.57
CA GLU A 490 -1.63 15.96 -28.52
C GLU A 490 -0.32 16.59 -28.08
N VAL A 491 0.65 16.70 -29.00
CA VAL A 491 1.93 17.37 -28.78
C VAL A 491 1.95 18.68 -29.53
N TRP A 492 2.31 19.77 -28.84
CA TRP A 492 2.24 21.14 -29.30
C TRP A 492 3.61 21.82 -29.24
N SER A 493 3.89 22.68 -30.23
CA SER A 493 4.91 23.73 -30.14
C SER A 493 4.25 25.03 -29.70
N LEU A 494 4.91 25.77 -28.81
CA LEU A 494 4.39 26.98 -28.17
C LEU A 494 5.22 28.23 -28.50
N GLY A 495 5.78 28.29 -29.72
CA GLY A 495 6.43 29.49 -30.25
C GLY A 495 5.43 30.64 -30.47
N GLU A 496 5.82 31.68 -31.23
CA GLU A 496 4.95 32.86 -31.49
C GLU A 496 3.56 32.51 -32.02
N ARG A 497 3.45 31.40 -32.76
CA ARG A 497 2.19 30.80 -33.18
C ARG A 497 2.20 29.34 -32.76
N PRO A 498 1.30 28.93 -31.86
CA PRO A 498 1.26 27.55 -31.42
C PRO A 498 0.79 26.64 -32.54
N GLU A 499 1.45 25.49 -32.66
CA GLU A 499 1.15 24.48 -33.68
C GLU A 499 1.06 23.10 -33.05
N ARG A 500 0.00 22.36 -33.39
CA ARG A 500 -0.12 20.95 -33.02
C ARG A 500 0.80 20.12 -33.92
N LEU A 501 1.90 19.66 -33.34
CA LEU A 501 2.93 18.89 -34.03
C LEU A 501 2.46 17.46 -34.33
N ARG A 502 1.76 16.83 -33.37
CA ARG A 502 1.40 15.41 -33.45
C ARG A 502 0.20 15.05 -32.59
N VAL A 503 -0.46 13.96 -32.95
CA VAL A 503 -1.41 13.23 -32.10
C VAL A 503 -0.90 11.79 -31.96
N LEU A 504 -0.77 11.32 -30.73
CA LEU A 504 -0.36 9.95 -30.38
C LEU A 504 -1.57 9.18 -29.86
N ASP A 505 -1.89 8.08 -30.54
CA ASP A 505 -3.00 7.19 -30.19
C ASP A 505 -2.57 6.10 -29.19
N GLY A 506 -3.57 5.44 -28.58
CA GLY A 506 -3.37 4.17 -27.90
C GLY A 506 -2.99 4.25 -26.42
N VAL A 507 -3.10 5.41 -25.78
CA VAL A 507 -2.95 5.54 -24.33
C VAL A 507 -4.15 4.93 -23.61
N ARG A 508 -5.32 4.96 -24.22
CA ARG A 508 -6.53 4.30 -23.72
C ARG A 508 -6.43 2.77 -23.83
N ARG A 509 -6.34 2.07 -22.69
CA ARG A 509 -6.46 0.61 -22.63
C ARG A 509 -7.44 0.25 -21.51
N THR A 510 -8.59 -0.30 -21.90
CA THR A 510 -9.58 -0.78 -20.95
C THR A 510 -9.08 -2.08 -20.34
N VAL A 511 -8.79 -2.08 -19.04
CA VAL A 511 -8.50 -3.30 -18.28
C VAL A 511 -9.76 -3.63 -17.48
N ASN A 512 -10.32 -4.83 -17.67
CA ASN A 512 -11.54 -5.29 -17.00
C ASN A 512 -12.79 -4.40 -17.18
N GLY A 513 -12.90 -3.70 -18.31
CA GLY A 513 -14.07 -2.85 -18.61
C GLY A 513 -14.02 -1.44 -17.98
N CYS A 514 -12.98 -1.12 -17.20
CA CYS A 514 -12.77 0.21 -16.64
C CYS A 514 -11.78 1.01 -17.49
N ASP A 515 -12.12 2.27 -17.76
CA ASP A 515 -11.30 3.22 -18.50
C ASP A 515 -10.61 4.14 -17.48
N HIS A 516 -9.30 4.00 -17.34
CA HIS A 516 -8.52 4.81 -16.40
C HIS A 516 -7.82 5.92 -17.17
N GLY A 517 -8.02 7.17 -16.77
CA GLY A 517 -7.31 8.32 -17.31
C GLY A 517 -5.80 8.18 -17.10
N PHE A 518 -5.02 8.76 -18.00
CA PHE A 518 -3.56 8.82 -17.87
C PHE A 518 -3.15 10.25 -17.52
N GLY A 519 -2.20 10.38 -16.60
CA GLY A 519 -1.42 11.59 -16.40
C GLY A 519 -0.21 11.63 -17.34
N LEU A 520 0.35 12.82 -17.54
CA LEU A 520 1.57 13.03 -18.31
C LEU A 520 2.68 13.64 -17.46
N GLU A 521 3.89 13.14 -17.70
CA GLU A 521 5.14 13.77 -17.26
C GLU A 521 6.06 13.91 -18.46
N TRP A 522 6.70 15.06 -18.63
CA TRP A 522 7.73 15.23 -19.66
C TRP A 522 9.09 15.34 -18.98
N ALA A 523 9.88 14.31 -19.20
CA ALA A 523 11.09 14.05 -18.45
C ALA A 523 12.36 14.41 -19.24
N ALA A 524 13.52 14.08 -18.68
CA ALA A 524 14.80 14.29 -19.34
C ALA A 524 14.91 13.49 -20.66
N ASP A 525 15.93 13.83 -21.45
CA ASP A 525 16.23 13.19 -22.73
C ASP A 525 15.08 13.24 -23.76
N ASP A 526 14.15 14.17 -23.62
CA ASP A 526 12.95 14.31 -24.46
C ASP A 526 12.09 13.04 -24.47
N VAL A 527 11.73 12.55 -23.28
CA VAL A 527 10.81 11.42 -23.09
C VAL A 527 9.52 11.92 -22.46
N LEU A 528 8.41 11.61 -23.11
CA LEU A 528 7.08 11.80 -22.57
C LEU A 528 6.61 10.50 -21.91
N ILE A 529 6.11 10.58 -20.69
CA ILE A 529 5.64 9.44 -19.90
C ILE A 529 4.14 9.58 -19.71
N ALA A 530 3.38 8.56 -20.11
CA ALA A 530 1.97 8.43 -19.80
C ALA A 530 1.79 7.42 -18.66
N ILE A 531 1.15 7.82 -17.58
CA ILE A 531 1.04 7.06 -16.33
C ILE A 531 -0.44 6.89 -15.97
N GLY A 532 -0.90 5.66 -15.78
CA GLY A 532 -2.23 5.32 -15.27
C GLY A 532 -2.15 4.25 -14.18
N SER A 533 -3.27 3.89 -13.55
CA SER A 533 -3.29 2.92 -12.43
C SER A 533 -2.79 1.51 -12.78
N HIS A 534 -2.78 1.16 -14.06
CA HIS A 534 -2.46 -0.20 -14.54
C HIS A 534 -1.37 -0.21 -15.62
N ALA A 535 -0.84 0.95 -16.00
CA ALA A 535 0.14 1.02 -17.08
C ALA A 535 1.02 2.25 -16.99
N VAL A 536 2.27 2.08 -17.45
CA VAL A 536 3.23 3.17 -17.63
C VAL A 536 3.83 3.02 -19.02
N ARG A 537 3.76 4.08 -19.83
CA ARG A 537 4.28 4.10 -21.19
C ARG A 537 5.24 5.26 -21.40
N PHE A 538 6.37 4.97 -22.05
CA PHE A 538 7.42 5.92 -22.37
C PHE A 538 7.42 6.15 -23.89
N LEU A 539 7.40 7.41 -24.30
CA LEU A 539 7.20 7.83 -25.69
C LEU A 539 8.22 8.89 -26.09
N ARG A 540 8.66 8.84 -27.35
CA ARG A 540 9.37 9.96 -27.98
C ARG A 540 8.33 10.91 -28.57
N PRO A 541 8.21 12.16 -28.07
CA PRO A 541 7.16 13.08 -28.52
C PRO A 541 7.31 13.47 -30.00
N GLU A 542 8.55 13.59 -30.49
CA GLU A 542 8.82 13.96 -31.89
C GLU A 542 8.43 12.87 -32.89
N THR A 543 8.78 11.62 -32.59
CA THR A 543 8.63 10.49 -33.52
C THR A 543 7.37 9.67 -33.25
N GLY A 544 6.83 9.70 -32.03
CA GLY A 544 5.78 8.79 -31.56
C GLY A 544 6.28 7.38 -31.23
N GLU A 545 7.60 7.17 -31.22
CA GLU A 545 8.21 5.87 -30.88
C GLU A 545 7.87 5.50 -29.43
N ILE A 546 7.41 4.26 -29.23
CA ILE A 546 7.22 3.66 -27.91
C ILE A 546 8.60 3.17 -27.43
N VAL A 547 9.17 3.88 -26.46
CA VAL A 547 10.43 3.50 -25.81
C VAL A 547 10.22 2.26 -24.94
N ALA A 548 9.12 2.24 -24.18
CA ALA A 548 8.68 1.09 -23.41
C ALA A 548 7.17 1.18 -23.09
N ASP A 549 6.52 0.03 -22.93
CA ASP A 549 5.10 -0.08 -22.59
C ASP A 549 4.90 -1.16 -21.55
N HIS A 550 4.58 -0.75 -20.33
CA HIS A 550 4.36 -1.64 -19.19
C HIS A 550 2.90 -1.66 -18.84
N SER A 551 2.32 -2.86 -18.76
CA SER A 551 0.99 -3.10 -18.24
C SER A 551 1.11 -4.05 -17.07
N PHE A 552 0.43 -3.75 -15.97
CA PHE A 552 0.51 -4.51 -14.72
C PHE A 552 -0.76 -5.34 -14.51
N HIS A 553 -0.67 -6.32 -13.61
CA HIS A 553 -1.77 -7.22 -13.20
C HIS A 553 -2.32 -8.12 -14.29
N HIS A 554 -1.63 -8.21 -15.42
CA HIS A 554 -2.00 -9.16 -16.45
C HIS A 554 -1.85 -10.57 -15.90
N THR A 555 -2.90 -11.38 -16.02
CA THR A 555 -2.93 -12.72 -15.45
C THR A 555 -3.21 -13.75 -16.54
N PRO A 556 -2.16 -14.20 -17.25
CA PRO A 556 -2.32 -15.20 -18.30
C PRO A 556 -3.09 -16.44 -17.83
N PRO A 557 -3.96 -17.01 -18.69
CA PRO A 557 -4.70 -18.24 -18.39
C PRO A 557 -3.79 -19.47 -18.22
N ALA A 558 -2.56 -19.45 -18.75
CA ALA A 558 -1.60 -20.52 -18.50
C ALA A 558 -1.29 -20.66 -17.00
N ARG A 559 -0.95 -21.89 -16.58
CA ARG A 559 -0.48 -22.15 -15.22
C ARG A 559 0.85 -21.44 -14.99
N ARG A 560 1.02 -20.86 -13.80
CA ARG A 560 2.30 -20.24 -13.41
C ARG A 560 3.42 -21.27 -13.36
N PRO A 561 4.64 -20.95 -13.81
CA PRO A 561 5.71 -21.95 -13.98
C PRO A 561 6.19 -22.51 -12.64
N LEU A 562 6.16 -21.72 -11.57
CA LEU A 562 6.65 -22.08 -10.25
C LEU A 562 5.58 -22.68 -9.32
N LEU A 563 4.41 -23.07 -9.85
CA LEU A 563 3.33 -23.68 -9.07
C LEU A 563 3.55 -25.18 -8.84
N LEU A 564 3.82 -25.56 -7.59
CA LEU A 564 4.07 -26.94 -7.17
C LEU A 564 3.17 -27.35 -6.00
N ALA A 565 2.37 -28.41 -6.15
CA ALA A 565 1.48 -28.93 -5.11
C ALA A 565 0.58 -27.85 -4.48
N GLY A 566 -0.05 -27.02 -5.33
CA GLY A 566 -0.94 -25.93 -4.91
C GLY A 566 -0.23 -24.73 -4.25
N ARG A 567 1.11 -24.67 -4.29
CA ARG A 567 1.90 -23.54 -3.76
C ARG A 567 2.82 -23.01 -4.84
N ASP A 568 2.70 -21.72 -5.16
CA ASP A 568 3.61 -21.05 -6.08
C ASP A 568 4.87 -20.62 -5.30
N LEU A 569 6.05 -21.03 -5.79
CA LEU A 569 7.33 -20.63 -5.18
C LEU A 569 7.61 -19.14 -5.43
N GLY A 570 7.23 -18.60 -6.58
CA GLY A 570 7.40 -17.19 -6.92
C GLY A 570 6.69 -16.28 -5.93
N ASP A 571 5.48 -16.65 -5.52
CA ASP A 571 4.68 -15.91 -4.53
C ASP A 571 5.35 -15.77 -3.15
N ARG A 572 6.31 -16.64 -2.83
CA ARG A 572 7.03 -16.61 -1.54
C ARG A 572 8.34 -15.83 -1.63
N LEU A 573 8.79 -15.54 -2.84
CA LEU A 573 9.93 -14.67 -3.08
C LEU A 573 9.44 -13.23 -3.01
N ARG A 574 10.22 -12.37 -2.35
CA ARG A 574 9.81 -10.99 -2.11
C ARG A 574 9.71 -10.20 -3.38
N LEU A 575 10.66 -10.33 -4.30
CA LEU A 575 10.42 -9.97 -5.68
C LEU A 575 10.02 -11.24 -6.40
N ASP A 576 8.75 -11.31 -6.77
CA ASP A 576 8.20 -12.44 -7.50
C ASP A 576 8.88 -12.51 -8.88
N PRO A 577 9.71 -13.53 -9.16
CA PRO A 577 10.44 -13.60 -10.42
C PRO A 577 9.52 -13.96 -11.59
N THR A 578 8.27 -14.34 -11.33
CA THR A 578 7.31 -14.76 -12.36
C THR A 578 6.53 -13.57 -12.86
N PHE A 579 6.55 -13.35 -14.17
CA PHE A 579 5.88 -12.24 -14.83
C PHE A 579 5.08 -12.71 -16.04
N ALA A 580 4.07 -11.92 -16.41
CA ALA A 580 3.35 -12.19 -17.63
C ALA A 580 4.20 -11.81 -18.85
N LEU A 581 4.50 -12.79 -19.70
CA LEU A 581 5.26 -12.54 -20.92
C LEU A 581 4.36 -11.84 -21.96
N ASP A 582 3.13 -12.35 -22.08
CA ASP A 582 2.09 -11.84 -22.98
C ASP A 582 0.68 -12.17 -22.48
N ALA A 583 -0.32 -12.07 -23.37
CA ALA A 583 -1.72 -12.39 -23.10
C ALA A 583 -1.93 -13.80 -22.49
N ASP A 584 -1.13 -14.78 -22.92
CA ASP A 584 -1.44 -16.19 -22.76
C ASP A 584 -0.41 -16.97 -21.91
N THR A 585 0.80 -16.43 -21.73
CA THR A 585 1.93 -17.15 -21.15
C THR A 585 2.67 -16.39 -20.04
N TRP A 586 3.23 -17.18 -19.13
CA TRP A 586 4.10 -16.73 -18.05
C TRP A 586 5.57 -17.03 -18.37
N ALA A 587 6.46 -16.19 -17.83
CA ALA A 587 7.90 -16.44 -17.80
C ALA A 587 8.43 -16.18 -16.37
N VAL A 588 9.67 -16.61 -16.11
CA VAL A 588 10.36 -16.40 -14.84
C VAL A 588 11.73 -15.79 -15.10
N ALA A 589 12.14 -14.78 -14.34
CA ALA A 589 13.47 -14.19 -14.38
C ALA A 589 14.02 -14.01 -12.96
N PHE A 590 15.06 -14.77 -12.63
CA PHE A 590 15.80 -14.61 -11.36
C PHE A 590 16.91 -13.57 -11.51
N GLU A 591 17.21 -12.87 -10.40
CA GLU A 591 18.22 -11.79 -10.37
C GLU A 591 19.61 -12.22 -10.87
N ASP A 592 19.94 -13.52 -10.80
CA ASP A 592 21.23 -14.08 -11.22
C ASP A 592 21.37 -14.29 -12.75
N GLY A 593 20.30 -14.04 -13.51
CA GLY A 593 20.26 -14.23 -14.97
C GLY A 593 19.57 -15.49 -15.44
N THR A 594 19.08 -16.34 -14.54
CA THR A 594 18.33 -17.53 -14.91
C THR A 594 16.94 -17.13 -15.39
N VAL A 595 16.58 -17.51 -16.62
CA VAL A 595 15.26 -17.25 -17.20
C VAL A 595 14.57 -18.58 -17.50
N ILE A 596 13.26 -18.65 -17.24
CA ILE A 596 12.42 -19.77 -17.65
C ILE A 596 11.34 -19.22 -18.57
N ALA A 597 11.29 -19.71 -19.80
CA ALA A 597 10.28 -19.35 -20.78
C ALA A 597 9.76 -20.62 -21.46
N PRO A 598 8.44 -20.76 -21.69
CA PRO A 598 7.91 -21.98 -22.29
C PRO A 598 8.49 -22.22 -23.70
N PRO A 599 8.56 -23.48 -24.16
CA PRO A 599 9.09 -23.80 -25.48
C PRO A 599 8.45 -22.96 -26.60
N GLY A 600 9.27 -22.36 -27.47
CA GLY A 600 8.82 -21.47 -28.54
C GLY A 600 8.57 -20.02 -28.12
N ARG A 601 8.83 -19.68 -26.85
CA ARG A 601 8.76 -18.32 -26.26
C ARG A 601 10.08 -17.84 -25.70
N ASP A 602 11.16 -18.39 -26.22
CA ASP A 602 12.55 -18.06 -25.93
C ASP A 602 13.13 -17.01 -26.91
N ASP A 603 12.26 -16.30 -27.64
CA ASP A 603 12.67 -15.21 -28.53
C ASP A 603 13.34 -14.09 -27.72
N LEU A 604 14.58 -13.77 -28.11
CA LEU A 604 15.40 -12.83 -27.37
C LEU A 604 14.89 -11.40 -27.48
N ALA A 605 14.24 -11.00 -28.58
CA ALA A 605 13.71 -9.64 -28.70
C ALA A 605 12.49 -9.46 -27.78
N GLU A 606 11.63 -10.47 -27.70
CA GLU A 606 10.50 -10.50 -26.77
C GLU A 606 10.95 -10.45 -25.30
N LEU A 607 11.89 -11.31 -24.91
CA LEU A 607 12.43 -11.32 -23.55
C LEU A 607 13.18 -10.02 -23.24
N ASP A 608 14.01 -9.54 -24.18
CA ASP A 608 14.73 -8.29 -24.01
C ASP A 608 13.79 -7.09 -23.92
N ALA A 609 12.59 -7.10 -24.49
CA ALA A 609 11.58 -6.04 -24.31
C ALA A 609 11.04 -5.96 -22.87
N ARG A 610 11.09 -7.07 -22.12
CA ARG A 610 10.59 -7.18 -20.73
C ARG A 610 11.69 -7.15 -19.68
N LEU A 611 12.90 -7.55 -20.06
CA LEU A 611 14.01 -7.76 -19.15
C LEU A 611 15.12 -6.73 -19.35
N CYS A 612 15.80 -6.37 -18.26
CA CYS A 612 17.08 -5.67 -18.34
C CYS A 612 18.01 -6.09 -17.20
N TRP A 613 19.29 -5.96 -17.45
CA TRP A 613 20.31 -5.99 -16.40
C TRP A 613 20.35 -4.62 -15.72
N SER A 614 20.16 -4.59 -14.41
CA SER A 614 20.20 -3.38 -13.62
C SER A 614 21.59 -3.17 -13.04
N VAL A 615 22.27 -2.12 -13.48
CA VAL A 615 23.61 -1.73 -13.02
C VAL A 615 23.45 -0.71 -11.89
N ALA A 616 23.97 -1.06 -10.71
CA ALA A 616 23.87 -0.25 -9.50
C ALA A 616 22.44 0.19 -9.13
N ARG A 617 21.41 -0.55 -9.58
CA ARG A 617 19.98 -0.23 -9.42
C ARG A 617 19.52 1.07 -10.07
N ARG A 618 20.39 1.72 -10.86
CA ARG A 618 20.17 3.06 -11.43
C ARG A 618 20.07 3.05 -12.95
N PHE A 619 20.77 2.13 -13.60
CA PHE A 619 20.94 2.16 -15.05
C PHE A 619 20.52 0.83 -15.67
N ALA A 620 19.70 0.89 -16.71
CA ALA A 620 19.29 -0.28 -17.45
C ALA A 620 20.37 -0.68 -18.46
N TRP A 621 20.67 -1.96 -18.52
CA TRP A 621 21.61 -2.55 -19.43
C TRP A 621 20.89 -3.64 -20.23
N PRO A 622 20.93 -3.64 -21.58
CA PRO A 622 20.15 -4.56 -22.39
C PRO A 622 20.37 -6.03 -22.01
N PHE A 623 19.28 -6.77 -21.79
CA PHE A 623 19.33 -8.18 -21.43
C PHE A 623 20.08 -9.01 -22.49
N ARG A 624 19.77 -8.74 -23.77
CA ARG A 624 20.34 -9.40 -24.94
C ARG A 624 21.85 -9.25 -25.08
N TRP A 625 22.49 -8.34 -24.34
CA TRP A 625 23.96 -8.16 -24.34
C TRP A 625 24.70 -9.13 -23.41
N GLY A 626 23.99 -9.76 -22.47
CA GLY A 626 24.54 -10.82 -21.60
C GLY A 626 24.56 -12.21 -22.23
N GLU A 627 25.25 -13.15 -21.56
CA GLU A 627 25.06 -14.58 -21.82
C GLU A 627 23.65 -15.00 -21.37
N GLN A 628 22.96 -15.76 -22.22
CA GLN A 628 21.55 -16.09 -22.04
C GLN A 628 21.41 -17.49 -21.41
N LYS A 629 20.81 -17.58 -20.23
CA LYS A 629 20.49 -18.83 -19.55
C LYS A 629 18.97 -19.02 -19.48
N VAL A 630 18.38 -19.27 -20.65
CA VAL A 630 16.93 -19.48 -20.82
C VAL A 630 16.63 -20.98 -20.82
N PHE A 631 15.71 -21.41 -19.98
CA PHE A 631 15.28 -22.80 -19.84
C PHE A 631 13.81 -22.97 -20.19
N PRO A 632 13.40 -24.13 -20.74
CA PRO A 632 12.02 -24.37 -21.15
C PRO A 632 11.05 -24.54 -19.96
N ASP A 633 11.56 -24.96 -18.79
CA ASP A 633 10.77 -25.19 -17.59
C ASP A 633 11.66 -25.17 -16.31
N PRO A 634 11.06 -25.15 -15.10
CA PRO A 634 11.80 -25.17 -13.84
C PRO A 634 12.61 -26.45 -13.59
N ALA A 635 12.20 -27.59 -14.17
CA ALA A 635 12.90 -28.86 -13.98
C ALA A 635 14.27 -28.85 -14.68
N HIS A 636 14.33 -28.26 -15.88
CA HIS A 636 15.58 -28.06 -16.62
C HIS A 636 16.45 -26.99 -15.95
N ALA A 637 15.87 -25.87 -15.54
CA ALA A 637 16.59 -24.83 -14.81
C ALA A 637 17.19 -25.34 -13.49
N GLY A 638 16.55 -26.30 -12.83
CA GLY A 638 17.01 -26.91 -11.59
C GLY A 638 18.38 -27.60 -11.65
N VAL A 639 19.00 -27.80 -12.82
CA VAL A 639 20.33 -28.44 -12.98
C VAL A 639 21.34 -27.56 -13.74
N GLY A 640 20.94 -26.37 -14.19
CA GLY A 640 21.79 -25.50 -15.01
C GLY A 640 21.67 -24.01 -14.72
N ALA A 641 20.93 -23.61 -13.68
CA ALA A 641 20.72 -22.21 -13.33
C ALA A 641 22.05 -21.45 -13.11
N ALA A 642 21.98 -20.12 -13.15
CA ALA A 642 23.17 -19.28 -13.09
C ALA A 642 23.88 -19.36 -11.72
N SER A 643 23.16 -19.68 -10.64
CA SER A 643 23.71 -19.84 -9.29
C SER A 643 23.20 -21.11 -8.59
N ARG A 644 24.00 -21.61 -7.63
CA ARG A 644 23.59 -22.72 -6.75
C ARG A 644 22.38 -22.39 -5.88
N VAL A 645 22.15 -21.11 -5.58
CA VAL A 645 20.97 -20.66 -4.83
C VAL A 645 19.71 -20.94 -5.64
N THR A 646 19.70 -20.50 -6.91
CA THR A 646 18.57 -20.75 -7.83
C THR A 646 18.40 -22.23 -8.14
N GLU A 647 19.48 -22.99 -8.34
CA GLU A 647 19.38 -24.46 -8.48
C GLU A 647 18.75 -25.13 -7.26
N GLY A 648 19.09 -24.67 -6.05
CA GLY A 648 18.52 -25.15 -4.80
C GLY A 648 17.03 -24.82 -4.66
N LEU A 649 16.63 -23.59 -5.02
CA LEU A 649 15.23 -23.17 -5.06
C LEU A 649 14.40 -24.02 -6.03
N LEU A 650 14.97 -24.39 -7.18
CA LEU A 650 14.31 -25.16 -8.24
C LEU A 650 14.47 -26.68 -8.10
N ALA A 651 15.27 -27.15 -7.14
CA ALA A 651 15.48 -28.58 -6.90
C ALA A 651 14.17 -29.40 -6.74
N PRO A 652 13.09 -28.88 -6.10
CA PRO A 652 11.82 -29.61 -5.98
C PRO A 652 11.12 -29.95 -7.32
N PHE A 653 11.49 -29.29 -8.41
CA PHE A 653 10.92 -29.51 -9.75
C PHE A 653 11.68 -30.59 -10.55
N ARG A 654 12.86 -31.02 -10.11
CA ARG A 654 13.69 -32.00 -10.82
C ARG A 654 12.95 -33.33 -11.04
N GLY A 655 13.01 -33.85 -12.26
CA GLY A 655 12.39 -35.14 -12.63
C GLY A 655 10.85 -35.12 -12.71
N ARG A 656 10.22 -33.95 -12.49
CA ARG A 656 8.80 -33.73 -12.73
C ARG A 656 8.69 -33.07 -14.09
N GLY A 657 8.37 -33.86 -15.12
CA GLY A 657 8.16 -33.33 -16.48
C GLY A 657 7.03 -32.30 -16.50
N SER A 658 6.97 -31.49 -17.57
CA SER A 658 5.97 -30.43 -17.78
C SER A 658 4.53 -30.93 -17.98
N THR A 659 4.14 -32.06 -17.38
CA THR A 659 2.76 -32.52 -17.43
C THR A 659 1.92 -31.52 -16.66
N ALA A 660 1.29 -30.63 -17.41
CA ALA A 660 0.10 -29.95 -16.99
C ALA A 660 -0.83 -31.01 -16.38
N GLU A 661 -1.06 -30.93 -15.06
CA GLU A 661 -2.27 -31.52 -14.50
C GLU A 661 -3.42 -30.96 -15.35
N THR A 662 -4.07 -31.83 -16.11
CA THR A 662 -5.28 -31.48 -16.87
C THR A 662 -6.22 -30.77 -15.91
N ALA A 663 -6.62 -29.54 -16.25
CA ALA A 663 -7.63 -28.81 -15.50
C ALA A 663 -8.83 -29.73 -15.29
N GLY A 664 -9.04 -30.16 -14.04
CA GLY A 664 -10.25 -30.88 -13.69
C GLY A 664 -11.45 -29.99 -14.00
N THR A 665 -12.57 -30.58 -14.40
CA THR A 665 -13.85 -29.86 -14.40
C THR A 665 -14.12 -29.39 -12.97
N TRP A 666 -14.28 -28.07 -12.77
CA TRP A 666 -14.66 -27.47 -11.50
C TRP A 666 -16.19 -27.23 -11.49
N PRO A 667 -16.92 -27.45 -10.37
CA PRO A 667 -16.41 -27.87 -9.08
C PRO A 667 -15.93 -29.33 -9.05
N PRO A 668 -14.93 -29.66 -8.21
CA PRO A 668 -14.44 -31.03 -8.08
C PRO A 668 -15.56 -31.96 -7.62
N PRO A 669 -15.47 -33.29 -7.86
CA PRO A 669 -16.41 -34.24 -7.30
C PRO A 669 -16.54 -34.07 -5.78
N ASP A 670 -17.77 -34.03 -5.26
CA ASP A 670 -17.99 -33.76 -3.83
C ASP A 670 -17.78 -35.01 -2.96
N THR A 671 -16.52 -35.35 -2.71
CA THR A 671 -16.13 -36.54 -1.93
C THR A 671 -15.64 -36.22 -0.52
N ALA A 672 -15.36 -34.95 -0.23
CA ALA A 672 -14.89 -34.50 1.07
C ALA A 672 -16.01 -34.46 2.11
N THR A 673 -15.61 -34.61 3.37
CA THR A 673 -16.48 -34.67 4.54
C THR A 673 -16.21 -33.52 5.51
N VAL A 674 -17.10 -33.32 6.47
CA VAL A 674 -16.86 -32.36 7.56
C VAL A 674 -15.56 -32.68 8.32
N ALA A 675 -15.19 -33.97 8.44
CA ALA A 675 -13.95 -34.37 9.08
C ALA A 675 -12.70 -33.89 8.31
N ASP A 676 -12.76 -33.83 6.98
CA ASP A 676 -11.68 -33.30 6.16
C ASP A 676 -11.51 -31.78 6.37
N LEU A 677 -12.62 -31.05 6.45
CA LEU A 677 -12.60 -29.61 6.75
C LEU A 677 -12.04 -29.32 8.15
N VAL A 678 -12.46 -30.10 9.16
CA VAL A 678 -11.90 -30.03 10.52
C VAL A 678 -10.41 -30.36 10.52
N THR A 679 -9.97 -31.35 9.75
CA THR A 679 -8.55 -31.71 9.64
C THR A 679 -7.72 -30.56 9.09
N VAL A 680 -8.22 -29.83 8.08
CA VAL A 680 -7.54 -28.64 7.55
C VAL A 680 -7.45 -27.53 8.59
N VAL A 681 -8.55 -27.23 9.31
CA VAL A 681 -8.56 -26.25 10.41
C VAL A 681 -7.55 -26.64 11.49
N ARG A 682 -7.47 -27.92 11.87
CA ARG A 682 -6.51 -28.38 12.87
C ARG A 682 -5.07 -28.24 12.39
N GLY A 683 -4.79 -28.56 11.13
CA GLY A 683 -3.47 -28.42 10.54
C GLY A 683 -2.97 -26.98 10.60
N THR A 684 -3.82 -26.00 10.29
CA THR A 684 -3.45 -24.59 10.35
C THR A 684 -3.25 -24.08 11.78
N LEU A 685 -4.05 -24.56 12.74
CA LEU A 685 -3.87 -24.21 14.16
C LEU A 685 -2.52 -24.70 14.74
N VAL A 686 -2.02 -25.86 14.27
CA VAL A 686 -0.69 -26.36 14.67
C VAL A 686 0.43 -25.45 14.18
N ASP A 687 0.35 -25.00 12.92
CA ASP A 687 1.32 -24.08 12.33
C ASP A 687 1.34 -22.72 13.07
N LEU A 688 0.19 -22.31 13.60
CA LEU A 688 0.03 -21.06 14.36
C LEU A 688 0.57 -21.13 15.77
N ALA A 689 0.31 -22.24 16.47
CA ALA A 689 0.80 -22.44 17.83
C ALA A 689 2.33 -22.36 17.92
N ALA A 690 3.05 -22.59 16.82
CA ALA A 690 4.50 -22.47 16.75
C ALA A 690 5.03 -21.02 16.76
N ARG A 691 4.18 -20.00 16.66
CA ARG A 691 4.57 -18.59 16.48
C ARG A 691 4.62 -17.74 17.77
N ASP A 692 4.40 -18.36 18.93
CA ASP A 692 4.53 -17.79 20.29
C ASP A 692 3.95 -16.37 20.46
N SER A 693 2.62 -16.22 20.36
CA SER A 693 1.88 -14.96 20.52
C SER A 693 0.65 -15.12 21.40
N VAL A 694 0.46 -14.19 22.34
CA VAL A 694 -0.70 -14.16 23.26
C VAL A 694 -2.02 -13.97 22.51
N VAL A 695 -2.03 -13.10 21.49
CA VAL A 695 -3.23 -12.84 20.66
C VAL A 695 -3.63 -14.08 19.86
N LEU A 696 -2.63 -14.80 19.33
CA LEU A 696 -2.88 -16.09 18.64
C LEU A 696 -3.44 -17.14 19.61
N GLY A 697 -3.03 -17.11 20.89
CA GLY A 697 -3.53 -18.01 21.93
C GLY A 697 -5.05 -17.90 22.15
N GLU A 698 -5.60 -16.68 22.22
CA GLU A 698 -7.04 -16.46 22.37
C GLU A 698 -7.82 -17.01 21.16
N TRP A 699 -7.34 -16.71 19.95
CA TRP A 699 -8.00 -17.09 18.72
C TRP A 699 -7.96 -18.60 18.44
N ILE A 700 -6.84 -19.27 18.74
CA ILE A 700 -6.70 -20.73 18.68
C ILE A 700 -7.69 -21.38 19.64
N THR A 701 -7.75 -20.88 20.88
CA THR A 701 -8.63 -21.41 21.94
C THR A 701 -10.10 -21.24 21.56
N GLY A 702 -10.51 -20.06 21.08
CA GLY A 702 -11.87 -19.80 20.61
C GLY A 702 -12.27 -20.70 19.43
N THR A 703 -11.35 -20.94 18.49
CA THR A 703 -11.62 -21.83 17.34
C THR A 703 -11.79 -23.29 17.79
N LEU A 704 -10.92 -23.80 18.65
CA LEU A 704 -11.06 -25.16 19.21
C LEU A 704 -12.35 -25.32 20.03
N GLN A 705 -12.78 -24.28 20.75
CA GLN A 705 -14.05 -24.28 21.50
C GLN A 705 -15.23 -24.48 20.55
N GLN A 706 -15.27 -23.72 19.47
CA GLN A 706 -16.34 -23.78 18.48
C GLN A 706 -16.38 -25.17 17.81
N LEU A 707 -15.22 -25.70 17.41
CA LEU A 707 -15.11 -27.07 16.87
C LEU A 707 -15.64 -28.11 17.88
N ALA A 708 -15.20 -28.04 19.12
CA ALA A 708 -15.60 -28.97 20.17
C ALA A 708 -17.12 -28.93 20.41
N MET A 709 -17.74 -27.74 20.44
CA MET A 709 -19.19 -27.60 20.59
C MET A 709 -19.97 -28.16 19.39
N ILE A 710 -19.48 -27.98 18.17
CA ILE A 710 -20.08 -28.57 16.96
C ILE A 710 -20.06 -30.10 17.06
N HIS A 711 -18.93 -30.70 17.44
CA HIS A 711 -18.81 -32.15 17.64
C HIS A 711 -19.71 -32.64 18.78
N ALA A 712 -19.76 -31.92 19.91
CA ALA A 712 -20.60 -32.29 21.05
C ALA A 712 -22.09 -32.35 20.67
N ARG A 713 -22.58 -31.34 19.93
CA ARG A 713 -23.98 -31.28 19.47
C ARG A 713 -24.32 -32.34 18.42
N ARG A 714 -23.31 -32.91 17.73
CA ARG A 714 -23.47 -34.05 16.81
C ARG A 714 -23.40 -35.41 17.51
N GLY A 715 -23.20 -35.44 18.83
CA GLY A 715 -23.03 -36.67 19.60
C GLY A 715 -21.62 -37.27 19.51
N GLU A 716 -20.66 -36.54 18.96
CA GLU A 716 -19.28 -36.97 18.77
C GLU A 716 -18.42 -36.60 20.01
N ALA A 717 -18.87 -37.04 21.18
CA ALA A 717 -18.38 -36.57 22.48
C ALA A 717 -16.88 -36.79 22.71
N ALA A 718 -16.33 -37.89 22.19
CA ALA A 718 -14.90 -38.19 22.30
C ALA A 718 -14.02 -37.16 21.55
N GLU A 719 -14.44 -36.74 20.35
CA GLU A 719 -13.70 -35.76 19.57
C GLU A 719 -13.86 -34.35 20.15
N ALA A 720 -15.07 -34.01 20.62
CA ALA A 720 -15.30 -32.77 21.37
C ALA A 720 -14.37 -32.64 22.59
N ARG A 721 -14.22 -33.73 23.36
CA ARG A 721 -13.27 -33.79 24.48
C ARG A 721 -11.83 -33.60 24.00
N ASN A 722 -11.41 -34.30 22.95
CA ASN A 722 -10.03 -34.22 22.45
C ASN A 722 -9.69 -32.79 21.99
N LEU A 723 -10.60 -32.12 21.29
CA LEU A 723 -10.45 -30.73 20.84
C LEU A 723 -10.38 -29.75 22.00
N ALA A 724 -11.22 -29.93 23.02
CA ALA A 724 -11.20 -29.10 24.22
C ALA A 724 -9.88 -29.24 24.99
N LEU A 725 -9.39 -30.48 25.18
CA LEU A 725 -8.13 -30.72 25.86
C LEU A 725 -6.90 -30.24 25.07
N ALA A 726 -7.02 -30.06 23.75
CA ALA A 726 -5.97 -29.49 22.91
C ALA A 726 -5.86 -27.95 22.99
N MET A 727 -6.77 -27.27 23.70
CA MET A 727 -6.70 -25.82 23.90
C MET A 727 -5.41 -25.43 24.64
N PRO A 728 -4.59 -24.50 24.10
CA PRO A 728 -3.38 -24.04 24.75
C PRO A 728 -3.69 -23.24 26.03
N GLU A 729 -2.70 -23.08 26.90
CA GLU A 729 -2.83 -22.23 28.09
C GLU A 729 -3.04 -20.77 27.71
N HIS A 730 -4.11 -20.16 28.23
CA HIS A 730 -4.55 -18.80 27.94
C HIS A 730 -5.41 -18.29 29.11
N PRO A 731 -5.39 -16.98 29.47
CA PRO A 731 -6.17 -16.45 30.60
C PRO A 731 -7.67 -16.81 30.59
N ARG A 732 -8.27 -16.97 29.40
CA ARG A 732 -9.69 -17.32 29.23
C ARG A 732 -9.96 -18.81 28.98
N ARG A 733 -8.94 -19.67 28.95
CA ARG A 733 -9.05 -21.10 28.62
C ARG A 733 -10.14 -21.80 29.45
N LEU A 734 -10.20 -21.50 30.74
CA LEU A 734 -11.18 -22.09 31.65
C LEU A 734 -12.63 -21.82 31.23
N GLY A 735 -12.94 -20.59 30.83
CA GLY A 735 -14.28 -20.22 30.33
C GLY A 735 -14.64 -21.01 29.07
N HIS A 736 -13.70 -21.18 28.14
CA HIS A 736 -13.90 -21.98 26.93
C HIS A 736 -14.11 -23.48 27.22
N LEU A 737 -13.31 -24.07 28.13
CA LEU A 737 -13.49 -25.46 28.57
C LEU A 737 -14.86 -25.66 29.23
N ALA A 738 -15.29 -24.70 30.06
CA ALA A 738 -16.58 -24.75 30.72
C ALA A 738 -17.76 -24.71 29.73
N ARG A 739 -17.68 -23.90 28.67
CA ARG A 739 -18.70 -23.89 27.59
C ARG A 739 -18.84 -25.26 26.92
N VAL A 740 -17.72 -25.91 26.62
CA VAL A 740 -17.73 -27.25 26.03
C VAL A 740 -18.30 -28.28 27.00
N ALA A 741 -17.88 -28.24 28.28
CA ALA A 741 -18.35 -29.15 29.31
C ALA A 741 -19.86 -29.00 29.58
N LEU A 742 -20.37 -27.76 29.60
CA LEU A 742 -21.80 -27.48 29.70
C LEU A 742 -22.58 -28.15 28.56
N VAL A 743 -22.17 -27.95 27.31
CA VAL A 743 -22.84 -28.57 26.15
C VAL A 743 -22.77 -30.10 26.19
N LEU A 744 -21.61 -30.67 26.53
CA LEU A 744 -21.44 -32.13 26.66
C LEU A 744 -22.36 -32.69 27.76
N GLY A 745 -22.40 -32.03 28.92
CA GLY A 745 -23.23 -32.44 30.05
C GLY A 745 -24.72 -32.33 29.75
N ALA A 746 -25.16 -31.22 29.15
CA ALA A 746 -26.54 -31.02 28.71
C ALA A 746 -26.98 -32.05 27.65
N ALA A 747 -26.06 -32.51 26.81
CA ALA A 747 -26.29 -33.58 25.84
C ALA A 747 -26.19 -35.00 26.44
N GLY A 748 -25.94 -35.14 27.75
CA GLY A 748 -25.87 -36.44 28.45
C GLY A 748 -24.49 -37.10 28.49
N PHE A 749 -23.44 -36.44 27.99
CA PHE A 749 -22.05 -36.93 27.98
C PHE A 749 -21.27 -36.50 29.24
N GLY A 750 -21.78 -36.88 30.41
CA GLY A 750 -21.24 -36.44 31.71
C GLY A 750 -19.80 -36.87 31.98
N ALA A 751 -19.35 -38.01 31.45
CA ALA A 751 -17.98 -38.50 31.63
C ALA A 751 -16.97 -37.63 30.85
N GLU A 752 -17.29 -37.29 29.60
CA GLU A 752 -16.51 -36.39 28.77
C GLU A 752 -16.54 -34.96 29.32
N ALA A 753 -17.69 -34.47 29.78
CA ALA A 753 -17.80 -33.18 30.45
C ALA A 753 -16.88 -33.09 31.68
N ALA A 754 -16.86 -34.14 32.52
CA ALA A 754 -16.00 -34.20 33.70
C ALA A 754 -14.50 -34.28 33.35
N ALA A 755 -14.16 -34.86 32.19
CA ALA A 755 -12.79 -34.93 31.70
C ALA A 755 -12.29 -33.58 31.15
N VAL A 756 -13.17 -32.80 30.51
CA VAL A 756 -12.87 -31.45 30.01
C VAL A 756 -12.79 -30.43 31.15
N PHE A 757 -13.67 -30.56 32.15
CA PHE A 757 -13.78 -29.65 33.29
C PHE A 757 -13.75 -30.44 34.62
N PRO A 758 -12.56 -30.79 35.13
CA PRO A 758 -12.43 -31.62 36.32
C PRO A 758 -12.85 -30.86 37.59
N ARG A 759 -13.32 -31.62 38.60
CA ARG A 759 -13.89 -31.07 39.86
C ARG A 759 -12.92 -30.24 40.73
N ALA A 760 -11.63 -30.16 40.40
CA ALA A 760 -10.60 -29.67 41.33
C ALA A 760 -10.20 -28.19 41.16
N ASP A 761 -10.63 -27.49 40.11
CA ASP A 761 -10.02 -26.20 39.77
C ASP A 761 -10.92 -24.99 40.10
N HIS A 762 -10.51 -24.29 41.17
CA HIS A 762 -10.72 -22.87 41.49
C HIS A 762 -12.02 -22.46 42.20
N GLU A 763 -11.86 -21.75 43.33
CA GLU A 763 -12.94 -21.09 44.08
C GLU A 763 -13.03 -19.60 43.70
N PRO A 764 -14.23 -18.98 43.77
CA PRO A 764 -14.40 -17.55 43.51
C PRO A 764 -13.51 -16.68 44.42
N GLY A 765 -12.83 -15.69 43.84
CA GLY A 765 -11.90 -14.80 44.54
C GLY A 765 -12.30 -13.33 44.48
N ALA A 766 -11.57 -12.47 45.21
CA ALA A 766 -11.78 -11.02 45.19
C ALA A 766 -11.60 -10.37 43.81
N ALA A 767 -10.97 -11.09 42.87
CA ALA A 767 -10.77 -10.66 41.50
C ALA A 767 -12.06 -10.71 40.65
N ASP A 768 -13.15 -11.33 41.11
CA ASP A 768 -14.38 -11.58 40.33
C ASP A 768 -15.44 -10.49 40.44
N ARG A 769 -15.11 -9.34 41.04
CA ARG A 769 -15.96 -8.16 41.12
C ARG A 769 -15.86 -7.29 39.84
N PRO A 770 -16.86 -6.44 39.54
CA PRO A 770 -16.81 -5.52 38.42
C PRO A 770 -15.54 -4.64 38.48
N THR A 771 -14.84 -4.53 37.36
CA THR A 771 -13.62 -3.71 37.24
C THR A 771 -13.92 -2.28 36.80
N GLY A 772 -15.12 -2.04 36.23
CA GLY A 772 -15.50 -0.77 35.62
C GLY A 772 -15.13 -0.66 34.15
N ASP A 773 -14.32 -1.61 33.63
CA ASP A 773 -14.03 -1.77 32.21
C ASP A 773 -15.09 -2.70 31.59
N TRP A 774 -16.00 -2.12 30.81
CA TRP A 774 -17.14 -2.84 30.25
C TRP A 774 -16.72 -4.04 29.38
N PHE A 775 -15.62 -3.93 28.62
CA PHE A 775 -15.19 -5.00 27.72
C PHE A 775 -14.67 -6.22 28.51
N LYS A 776 -13.91 -5.97 29.58
CA LYS A 776 -13.42 -7.02 30.49
C LYS A 776 -14.54 -7.64 31.30
N ASP A 777 -15.45 -6.82 31.84
CA ASP A 777 -16.56 -7.28 32.67
C ASP A 777 -17.56 -8.15 31.88
N VAL A 778 -17.85 -7.80 30.62
CA VAL A 778 -18.77 -8.55 29.75
C VAL A 778 -18.22 -9.94 29.41
N ASN A 779 -16.98 -10.00 28.95
CA ASN A 779 -16.30 -11.26 28.64
C ASN A 779 -16.24 -12.18 29.86
N ARG A 780 -15.96 -11.59 31.03
CA ARG A 780 -15.90 -12.31 32.30
C ARG A 780 -17.27 -12.86 32.72
N ALA A 781 -18.34 -12.07 32.60
CA ALA A 781 -19.69 -12.53 32.91
C ALA A 781 -20.07 -13.79 32.11
N ALA A 782 -19.74 -13.81 30.81
CA ALA A 782 -19.99 -14.95 29.94
C ALA A 782 -19.18 -16.20 30.35
N ASP A 783 -17.94 -16.02 30.79
CA ASP A 783 -17.09 -17.13 31.25
C ASP A 783 -17.60 -17.69 32.60
N LEU A 784 -18.00 -16.82 33.54
CA LEU A 784 -18.57 -17.24 34.82
C LEU A 784 -19.90 -17.98 34.64
N ALA A 785 -20.76 -17.52 33.73
CA ALA A 785 -22.00 -18.22 33.40
C ALA A 785 -21.75 -19.64 32.87
N ALA A 786 -20.76 -19.79 31.98
CA ALA A 786 -20.38 -21.09 31.46
C ALA A 786 -19.81 -22.02 32.55
N ILE A 787 -18.97 -21.50 33.45
CA ILE A 787 -18.45 -22.23 34.61
C ILE A 787 -19.58 -22.69 35.53
N ALA A 788 -20.54 -21.81 35.80
CA ALA A 788 -21.70 -22.12 36.61
C ALA A 788 -22.51 -23.27 35.99
N GLY A 789 -22.80 -23.19 34.70
CA GLY A 789 -23.50 -24.23 33.97
C GLY A 789 -22.74 -25.56 33.94
N ALA A 790 -21.42 -25.53 33.68
CA ALA A 790 -20.58 -26.72 33.74
C ALA A 790 -20.62 -27.39 35.12
N CYS A 791 -20.61 -26.60 36.20
CA CYS A 791 -20.79 -27.11 37.57
C CYS A 791 -22.16 -27.78 37.75
N ALA A 792 -23.24 -27.16 37.24
CA ALA A 792 -24.59 -27.70 37.35
C ALA A 792 -24.73 -29.07 36.69
N VAL A 793 -24.31 -29.20 35.43
CA VAL A 793 -24.41 -30.47 34.68
C VAL A 793 -23.50 -31.57 35.23
N LEU A 794 -22.48 -31.23 36.03
CA LEU A 794 -21.59 -32.16 36.73
C LEU A 794 -22.04 -32.50 38.17
N GLY A 795 -23.19 -31.98 38.61
CA GLY A 795 -23.78 -32.21 39.93
C GLY A 795 -23.09 -31.45 41.06
N GLN A 796 -22.48 -30.28 40.79
CA GLN A 796 -21.83 -29.40 41.76
C GLN A 796 -22.73 -28.21 42.12
N GLU A 797 -23.89 -28.48 42.73
CA GLU A 797 -24.96 -27.49 42.95
C GLU A 797 -24.49 -26.22 43.70
N GLU A 798 -23.79 -26.37 44.83
CA GLU A 798 -23.36 -25.22 45.63
C GLU A 798 -22.40 -24.29 44.85
N ARG A 799 -21.52 -24.87 44.02
CA ARG A 799 -20.61 -24.10 43.17
C ARG A 799 -21.32 -23.44 42.01
N SER A 800 -22.25 -24.16 41.39
CA SER A 800 -23.13 -23.63 40.34
C SER A 800 -23.85 -22.37 40.81
N GLU A 801 -24.51 -22.41 41.98
CA GLU A 801 -25.24 -21.25 42.51
C GLU A 801 -24.34 -20.04 42.75
N ARG A 802 -23.14 -20.25 43.32
CA ARG A 802 -22.19 -19.16 43.57
C ARG A 802 -21.74 -18.49 42.27
N TRP A 803 -21.38 -19.27 41.25
CA TRP A 803 -20.92 -18.73 39.98
C TRP A 803 -22.04 -18.07 39.18
N PHE A 804 -23.27 -18.61 39.20
CA PHE A 804 -24.43 -17.94 38.61
C PHE A 804 -24.73 -16.60 39.28
N ALA A 805 -24.59 -16.50 40.61
CA ALA A 805 -24.74 -15.25 41.33
C ALA A 805 -23.69 -14.21 40.91
N SER A 806 -22.41 -14.59 40.77
CA SER A 806 -21.35 -13.69 40.30
C SER A 806 -21.52 -13.27 38.84
N ALA A 807 -21.90 -14.19 37.96
CA ALA A 807 -22.22 -13.87 36.56
C ALA A 807 -23.40 -12.88 36.47
N ARG A 808 -24.42 -13.07 37.32
CA ARG A 808 -25.57 -12.17 37.41
C ARG A 808 -25.17 -10.78 37.89
N GLU A 809 -24.34 -10.68 38.93
CA GLU A 809 -23.84 -9.40 39.45
C GLU A 809 -23.15 -8.57 38.35
N LEU A 810 -22.26 -9.20 37.57
CA LEU A 810 -21.58 -8.54 36.45
C LEU A 810 -22.55 -8.14 35.32
N ALA A 811 -23.50 -9.01 34.97
CA ALA A 811 -24.51 -8.72 33.94
C ALA A 811 -25.48 -7.59 34.38
N ASP A 812 -25.73 -7.45 35.68
CA ASP A 812 -26.57 -6.39 36.26
C ASP A 812 -25.84 -5.06 36.40
N ALA A 813 -24.50 -5.05 36.47
CA ALA A 813 -23.70 -3.84 36.37
C ALA A 813 -23.77 -3.19 34.97
N HIS A 814 -23.95 -4.00 33.92
CA HIS A 814 -23.97 -3.57 32.52
C HIS A 814 -25.31 -3.90 31.83
N ARG A 815 -26.43 -3.38 32.37
CA ARG A 815 -27.81 -3.81 32.01
C ARG A 815 -28.20 -3.67 30.53
N SER A 816 -27.55 -2.79 29.78
CA SER A 816 -27.79 -2.60 28.35
C SER A 816 -26.92 -3.48 27.46
N ASN A 817 -25.93 -4.19 28.02
CA ASN A 817 -25.00 -5.01 27.26
C ASN A 817 -25.45 -6.48 27.21
N TRP A 818 -26.00 -6.86 26.06
CA TRP A 818 -26.52 -8.21 25.81
C TRP A 818 -25.44 -9.28 25.65
N GLY A 819 -24.17 -8.89 25.43
CA GLY A 819 -23.03 -9.81 25.39
C GLY A 819 -22.71 -10.46 26.75
N ALA A 820 -23.14 -9.87 27.86
CA ALA A 820 -23.02 -10.47 29.20
C ALA A 820 -24.27 -11.28 29.57
N ARG A 821 -25.46 -10.76 29.20
CA ARG A 821 -26.75 -11.33 29.62
C ARG A 821 -27.12 -12.59 28.87
N LEU A 822 -27.02 -12.59 27.54
CA LEU A 822 -27.48 -13.73 26.75
C LEU A 822 -26.67 -15.01 26.99
N PRO A 823 -25.33 -14.96 27.20
CA PRO A 823 -24.60 -16.14 27.66
C PRO A 823 -25.07 -16.69 29.03
N LEU A 824 -25.50 -15.82 29.95
CA LEU A 824 -26.10 -16.23 31.21
C LEU A 824 -27.47 -16.90 31.01
N VAL A 825 -28.35 -16.30 30.20
CA VAL A 825 -29.64 -16.89 29.81
C VAL A 825 -29.43 -18.27 29.18
N TRP A 826 -28.49 -18.35 28.23
CA TRP A 826 -28.13 -19.59 27.55
C TRP A 826 -27.65 -20.66 28.54
N ALA A 827 -26.72 -20.32 29.44
CA ALA A 827 -26.19 -21.28 30.41
C ALA A 827 -27.29 -21.81 31.36
N LEU A 828 -28.19 -20.94 31.82
CA LEU A 828 -29.35 -21.35 32.62
C LEU A 828 -30.28 -22.29 31.84
N ALA A 829 -30.55 -21.98 30.57
CA ALA A 829 -31.42 -22.79 29.71
C ALA A 829 -30.81 -24.15 29.34
N GLU A 830 -29.48 -24.28 29.21
CA GLU A 830 -28.82 -25.57 29.03
C GLU A 830 -28.83 -26.42 30.31
N CYS A 831 -28.98 -25.78 31.48
CA CYS A 831 -29.09 -26.46 32.77
C CYS A 831 -30.53 -26.84 33.15
N GLY A 832 -31.53 -26.56 32.30
CA GLY A 832 -32.94 -26.79 32.63
C GLY A 832 -33.50 -25.80 33.68
N ARG A 833 -32.96 -24.57 33.73
CA ARG A 833 -33.39 -23.48 34.63
C ARG A 833 -34.14 -22.39 33.86
N GLU A 834 -35.15 -22.77 33.07
CA GLU A 834 -35.84 -21.89 32.13
C GLU A 834 -36.52 -20.69 32.82
N GLN A 835 -37.07 -20.89 34.01
CA GLN A 835 -37.76 -19.82 34.74
C GLN A 835 -36.79 -18.71 35.15
N GLU A 836 -35.57 -19.06 35.55
CA GLU A 836 -34.54 -18.09 35.92
C GLU A 836 -33.95 -17.43 34.68
N ALA A 837 -33.75 -18.19 33.60
CA ALA A 837 -33.34 -17.66 32.31
C ALA A 837 -34.32 -16.58 31.82
N ARG A 838 -35.64 -16.80 31.99
CA ARG A 838 -36.68 -15.82 31.63
C ARG A 838 -36.59 -14.54 32.46
N VAL A 839 -36.39 -14.65 33.78
CA VAL A 839 -36.19 -13.46 34.64
C VAL A 839 -34.95 -12.66 34.21
N VAL A 840 -33.85 -13.34 33.86
CA VAL A 840 -32.64 -12.68 33.38
C VAL A 840 -32.88 -11.92 32.07
N LEU A 841 -33.66 -12.52 31.16
CA LEU A 841 -34.05 -11.96 29.87
C LEU A 841 -34.95 -10.73 30.03
N ASP A 842 -36.00 -10.83 30.85
CA ASP A 842 -37.03 -9.79 31.05
C ASP A 842 -36.45 -8.51 31.71
N GLU A 843 -35.41 -8.65 32.54
CA GLU A 843 -34.74 -7.53 33.20
C GLU A 843 -33.75 -6.76 32.30
N GLY A 844 -33.50 -7.23 31.08
CA GLY A 844 -32.60 -6.58 30.12
C GLY A 844 -33.19 -5.31 29.48
N VAL A 845 -32.35 -4.30 29.23
CA VAL A 845 -32.74 -3.02 28.61
C VAL A 845 -32.06 -2.85 27.25
N GLY A 846 -32.73 -2.23 26.28
CA GLY A 846 -32.21 -2.08 24.90
C GLY A 846 -32.29 -3.38 24.09
N THR A 847 -31.82 -3.37 22.85
CA THR A 847 -31.85 -4.55 21.94
C THR A 847 -30.51 -5.25 21.89
N PRO A 848 -30.48 -6.58 21.71
CA PRO A 848 -29.23 -7.29 21.40
C PRO A 848 -28.63 -6.76 20.09
N GLY A 849 -27.31 -6.53 20.08
CA GLY A 849 -26.56 -6.29 18.85
C GLY A 849 -26.71 -7.46 17.86
N GLY A 850 -26.46 -7.21 16.57
CA GLY A 850 -26.73 -8.16 15.49
C GLY A 850 -25.88 -9.43 15.52
N LEU A 851 -24.59 -9.31 15.17
CA LEU A 851 -23.74 -10.47 14.89
C LEU A 851 -23.24 -11.21 16.14
N ASP A 852 -22.94 -10.48 17.23
CA ASP A 852 -22.18 -11.05 18.36
C ASP A 852 -23.04 -11.67 19.46
N ALA A 853 -24.35 -11.35 19.49
CA ALA A 853 -25.23 -11.80 20.58
C ALA A 853 -26.64 -12.17 20.12
N GLY A 854 -27.30 -11.31 19.34
CA GLY A 854 -28.69 -11.53 18.91
C GLY A 854 -28.86 -12.73 17.98
N VAL A 855 -28.05 -12.84 16.92
CA VAL A 855 -28.17 -13.93 15.95
C VAL A 855 -27.71 -15.29 16.52
N PRO A 856 -26.63 -15.42 17.30
CA PRO A 856 -26.32 -16.65 18.02
C PRO A 856 -27.49 -17.15 18.89
N TRP A 857 -28.16 -16.23 19.60
CA TRP A 857 -29.35 -16.55 20.38
C TRP A 857 -30.52 -17.04 19.53
N LEU A 858 -30.80 -16.36 18.40
CA LEU A 858 -31.81 -16.81 17.43
C LEU A 858 -31.55 -18.23 16.96
N VAL A 859 -30.32 -18.54 16.57
CA VAL A 859 -29.90 -19.88 16.14
C VAL A 859 -30.12 -20.92 17.25
N CYS A 860 -29.78 -20.57 18.49
CA CYS A 860 -30.03 -21.42 19.66
C CYS A 860 -31.52 -21.73 19.84
N LEU A 861 -32.40 -20.72 19.76
CA LEU A 861 -33.86 -20.89 19.87
C LEU A 861 -34.43 -21.74 18.73
N LEU A 862 -34.04 -21.46 17.48
CA LEU A 862 -34.49 -22.21 16.31
C LEU A 862 -34.08 -23.69 16.39
N ARG A 863 -32.85 -23.98 16.85
CA ARG A 863 -32.37 -25.35 17.08
C ARG A 863 -33.19 -26.09 18.14
N ARG A 864 -33.64 -25.39 19.18
CA ARG A 864 -34.47 -25.95 20.25
C ARG A 864 -35.95 -26.07 19.86
N GLY A 865 -36.34 -25.56 18.69
CA GLY A 865 -37.73 -25.56 18.22
C GLY A 865 -38.60 -24.48 18.87
N GLU A 866 -38.01 -23.46 19.48
CA GLU A 866 -38.69 -22.39 20.21
C GLU A 866 -39.25 -21.31 19.27
N THR A 867 -39.96 -21.71 18.20
CA THR A 867 -40.39 -20.81 17.11
C THR A 867 -41.40 -19.75 17.57
N GLU A 868 -42.23 -20.06 18.56
CA GLU A 868 -43.18 -19.11 19.12
C GLU A 868 -42.48 -18.02 19.95
N LEU A 869 -41.42 -18.36 20.69
CA LEU A 869 -40.61 -17.36 21.38
C LEU A 869 -39.85 -16.49 20.38
N VAL A 870 -39.36 -17.06 19.28
CA VAL A 870 -38.74 -16.28 18.20
C VAL A 870 -39.74 -15.29 17.60
N ARG A 871 -40.98 -15.73 17.34
CA ARG A 871 -42.07 -14.86 16.88
C ARG A 871 -42.31 -13.72 17.86
N GLU A 872 -42.49 -14.04 19.15
CA GLU A 872 -42.68 -13.04 20.22
C GLU A 872 -41.55 -12.01 20.22
N LEU A 873 -40.28 -12.44 20.20
CA LEU A 873 -39.11 -11.53 20.20
C LEU A 873 -39.00 -10.67 18.94
N ILE A 874 -39.48 -11.16 17.79
CA ILE A 874 -39.58 -10.37 16.56
C ILE A 874 -40.68 -9.30 16.69
N GLU A 875 -41.82 -9.63 17.29
CA GLU A 875 -43.03 -8.78 17.41
C GLU A 875 -42.96 -7.76 18.55
N GLU A 876 -42.49 -8.15 19.75
CA GLU A 876 -42.58 -7.40 21.02
C GLU A 876 -41.84 -6.05 20.97
N ARG A 877 -40.91 -5.88 20.03
CA ARG A 877 -40.18 -4.62 19.81
C ARG A 877 -40.18 -4.17 18.35
N GLY A 878 -41.29 -4.45 17.64
CA GLY A 878 -41.50 -4.33 16.19
C GLY A 878 -41.46 -2.94 15.54
N SER A 879 -40.59 -2.01 15.98
CA SER A 879 -40.15 -0.89 15.12
C SER A 879 -38.79 -1.23 14.51
N PRO A 880 -38.46 -0.76 13.29
CA PRO A 880 -37.16 -1.04 12.66
C PRO A 880 -35.96 -0.77 13.57
N ASP A 881 -36.03 0.26 14.42
CA ASP A 881 -34.98 0.68 15.35
C ASP A 881 -34.93 -0.10 16.67
N ARG A 882 -35.85 -1.05 16.90
CA ARG A 882 -35.98 -1.83 18.15
C ARG A 882 -36.11 -3.35 17.93
N CYS A 883 -35.94 -3.83 16.70
CA CYS A 883 -35.95 -5.27 16.39
C CYS A 883 -34.76 -5.98 17.05
N TRP A 884 -35.03 -7.11 17.74
CA TRP A 884 -34.00 -7.96 18.36
C TRP A 884 -33.01 -8.52 17.36
N PHE A 885 -33.46 -8.79 16.14
CA PHE A 885 -32.67 -9.45 15.09
C PHE A 885 -32.55 -8.53 13.87
N HIS A 886 -31.91 -7.38 14.00
CA HIS A 886 -31.88 -6.37 12.92
C HIS A 886 -30.94 -6.69 11.74
N ASP A 887 -30.04 -7.68 11.89
CA ASP A 887 -29.03 -8.03 10.88
C ASP A 887 -29.54 -9.03 9.83
N TRP A 888 -29.03 -8.96 8.59
CA TRP A 888 -29.33 -9.92 7.51
C TRP A 888 -28.91 -11.37 7.81
N ALA A 889 -28.00 -11.59 8.76
CA ALA A 889 -27.69 -12.91 9.30
C ALA A 889 -28.92 -13.57 9.94
N ALA A 890 -29.88 -12.79 10.46
CA ALA A 890 -31.15 -13.33 10.96
C ALA A 890 -31.99 -13.93 9.83
N ALA A 891 -32.13 -13.22 8.70
CA ALA A 891 -32.82 -13.73 7.52
C ALA A 891 -32.17 -15.02 6.99
N ARG A 892 -30.83 -15.08 6.97
CA ARG A 892 -30.09 -16.30 6.61
C ARG A 892 -30.35 -17.44 7.58
N ALA A 893 -30.36 -17.18 8.89
CA ALA A 893 -30.69 -18.18 9.91
C ALA A 893 -32.13 -18.70 9.73
N LEU A 894 -33.12 -17.83 9.60
CA LEU A 894 -34.52 -18.22 9.38
C LEU A 894 -34.68 -19.05 8.10
N THR A 895 -33.97 -18.70 7.03
CA THR A 895 -33.93 -19.49 5.78
C THR A 895 -33.34 -20.87 6.03
N ALA A 896 -32.16 -20.95 6.66
CA ALA A 896 -31.43 -22.20 6.87
C ALA A 896 -32.16 -23.19 7.79
N TYR A 897 -33.02 -22.70 8.67
CA TYR A 897 -33.88 -23.50 9.56
C TYR A 897 -35.30 -23.72 9.00
N GLY A 898 -35.56 -23.36 7.73
CA GLY A 898 -36.82 -23.61 7.07
C GLY A 898 -38.01 -22.88 7.70
N GLN A 899 -37.84 -21.60 8.03
CA GLN A 899 -38.85 -20.78 8.71
C GLN A 899 -39.42 -19.69 7.79
N PRO A 900 -40.17 -20.03 6.72
CA PRO A 900 -40.67 -19.04 5.76
C PRO A 900 -41.63 -18.03 6.39
N ASP A 901 -42.45 -18.44 7.35
CA ASP A 901 -43.40 -17.53 8.02
C ASP A 901 -42.73 -16.54 8.96
N LEU A 902 -41.71 -16.98 9.70
CA LEU A 902 -40.89 -16.08 10.52
C LEU A 902 -40.04 -15.16 9.66
N LEU A 903 -39.55 -15.64 8.50
CA LEU A 903 -38.81 -14.84 7.53
C LEU A 903 -39.69 -13.73 6.92
N ARG A 904 -40.95 -14.03 6.57
CA ARG A 904 -41.94 -13.03 6.13
C ARG A 904 -42.18 -12.01 7.21
N LEU A 905 -42.49 -12.46 8.43
CA LEU A 905 -42.75 -11.58 9.58
C LEU A 905 -41.56 -10.65 9.85
N TRP A 906 -40.35 -11.19 9.83
CA TRP A 906 -39.12 -10.42 9.95
C TRP A 906 -38.97 -9.38 8.83
N GLY A 907 -39.20 -9.78 7.58
CA GLY A 907 -39.17 -8.91 6.40
C GLY A 907 -40.18 -7.78 6.48
N ASP A 908 -41.41 -8.07 6.91
CA ASP A 908 -42.50 -7.09 7.08
C ASP A 908 -42.15 -6.04 8.13
N ILE A 909 -41.66 -6.47 9.30
CA ILE A 909 -41.27 -5.56 10.40
C ILE A 909 -40.06 -4.71 10.01
N ARG A 910 -39.10 -5.28 9.27
CA ARG A 910 -37.90 -4.58 8.80
C ARG A 910 -38.13 -3.77 7.53
N ARG A 911 -39.29 -3.92 6.87
CA ARG A 911 -39.54 -3.41 5.52
C ARG A 911 -38.44 -3.84 4.53
N ALA A 912 -37.99 -5.09 4.66
CA ALA A 912 -36.89 -5.67 3.87
C ALA A 912 -37.42 -6.64 2.81
N TRP A 913 -36.78 -6.66 1.64
CA TRP A 913 -37.12 -7.55 0.54
C TRP A 913 -36.53 -8.95 0.76
N VAL A 914 -37.38 -9.93 1.12
CA VAL A 914 -36.95 -11.31 1.43
C VAL A 914 -37.32 -12.35 0.37
N GLU A 915 -37.89 -11.93 -0.76
CA GLU A 915 -38.42 -12.84 -1.80
C GLU A 915 -37.34 -13.76 -2.39
N ASP A 916 -36.09 -13.31 -2.44
CA ASP A 916 -34.97 -14.14 -2.94
C ASP A 916 -34.60 -15.29 -1.99
N HIS A 917 -35.04 -15.23 -0.74
CA HIS A 917 -34.76 -16.22 0.31
C HIS A 917 -35.94 -17.19 0.55
N LEU A 918 -37.17 -16.78 0.23
CA LEU A 918 -38.38 -17.54 0.51
C LEU A 918 -38.44 -18.91 -0.19
N PRO A 919 -38.10 -19.05 -1.49
CA PRO A 919 -38.13 -20.35 -2.16
C PRO A 919 -37.28 -21.40 -1.47
N GLU A 920 -36.09 -21.01 -0.97
CA GLU A 920 -35.21 -21.93 -0.27
C GLU A 920 -35.71 -22.24 1.14
N ALA A 921 -36.26 -21.26 1.86
CA ALA A 921 -36.86 -21.48 3.18
C ALA A 921 -38.07 -22.44 3.10
N GLU A 922 -38.93 -22.28 2.09
CA GLU A 922 -40.08 -23.14 1.82
C GLU A 922 -39.65 -24.56 1.43
N ARG A 923 -38.63 -24.67 0.56
CA ARG A 923 -38.06 -25.95 0.18
C ARG A 923 -37.49 -26.68 1.40
N ILE A 924 -36.73 -26.00 2.26
CA ILE A 924 -36.18 -26.59 3.50
C ILE A 924 -37.32 -26.99 4.45
N ALA A 925 -38.38 -26.18 4.56
CA ALA A 925 -39.55 -26.51 5.39
C ALA A 925 -40.28 -27.76 4.88
N ALA A 926 -40.37 -27.96 3.56
CA ALA A 926 -41.08 -29.07 2.93
C ALA A 926 -40.25 -30.36 2.86
N GLU A 927 -38.97 -30.26 2.51
CA GLU A 927 -38.11 -31.39 2.14
C GLU A 927 -37.03 -31.67 3.18
N GLY A 928 -36.84 -30.78 4.14
CA GLY A 928 -35.66 -30.76 4.99
C GLY A 928 -34.42 -30.21 4.27
N ARG A 929 -33.33 -30.12 5.02
CA ARG A 929 -32.07 -29.62 4.50
C ARG A 929 -31.37 -30.69 3.65
N SER A 930 -31.08 -30.38 2.38
CA SER A 930 -30.35 -31.28 1.48
C SER A 930 -28.92 -31.52 1.99
N THR A 931 -28.37 -32.70 1.72
CA THR A 931 -26.98 -33.08 2.03
C THR A 931 -25.99 -32.77 0.91
N GLY A 932 -26.46 -32.26 -0.24
CA GLY A 932 -25.59 -31.89 -1.36
C GLY A 932 -26.21 -30.89 -2.35
N PRO A 933 -25.39 -30.33 -3.26
CA PRO A 933 -25.79 -29.27 -4.19
C PRO A 933 -26.65 -29.81 -5.34
N THR A 934 -27.60 -28.98 -5.78
CA THR A 934 -28.39 -29.21 -7.00
C THR A 934 -27.58 -28.90 -8.27
N ALA A 935 -28.05 -29.38 -9.44
CA ALA A 935 -27.40 -29.10 -10.72
C ALA A 935 -27.28 -27.58 -11.02
N ALA A 936 -28.28 -26.79 -10.64
CA ALA A 936 -28.25 -25.33 -10.81
C ALA A 936 -27.19 -24.67 -9.90
N GLN A 937 -27.05 -25.15 -8.66
CA GLN A 937 -26.04 -24.67 -7.71
C GLN A 937 -24.61 -25.05 -8.17
N LEU A 938 -24.42 -26.24 -8.74
CA LEU A 938 -23.15 -26.63 -9.35
C LEU A 938 -22.77 -25.73 -10.53
N ALA A 939 -23.74 -25.34 -11.37
CA ALA A 939 -23.52 -24.43 -12.49
C ALA A 939 -23.21 -22.99 -12.04
N ASP A 940 -23.90 -22.48 -11.00
CA ASP A 940 -23.61 -21.18 -10.39
C ASP A 940 -22.19 -21.15 -9.82
N LEU A 941 -21.80 -22.18 -9.05
CA LEU A 941 -20.43 -22.29 -8.55
C LEU A 941 -19.43 -22.26 -9.72
N ALA A 942 -19.62 -23.07 -10.76
CA ALA A 942 -18.69 -23.15 -11.88
C ALA A 942 -18.50 -21.79 -12.56
N THR A 943 -19.59 -21.04 -12.71
CA THR A 943 -19.58 -19.69 -13.27
C THR A 943 -18.79 -18.73 -12.37
N ARG A 944 -19.02 -18.76 -11.06
CA ARG A 944 -18.29 -17.92 -10.08
C ARG A 944 -16.80 -18.22 -10.05
N HIS A 945 -16.43 -19.51 -10.04
CA HIS A 945 -15.03 -19.93 -10.09
C HIS A 945 -14.35 -19.50 -11.38
N ALA A 946 -15.03 -19.62 -12.54
CA ALA A 946 -14.49 -19.13 -13.80
C ALA A 946 -14.24 -17.61 -13.76
N GLY A 947 -15.13 -16.84 -13.13
CA GLY A 947 -14.96 -15.39 -12.91
C GLY A 947 -13.73 -15.02 -12.07
N LEU A 948 -13.27 -15.90 -11.17
CA LEU A 948 -12.05 -15.65 -10.39
C LEU A 948 -10.80 -15.55 -11.27
N ALA A 949 -10.77 -16.26 -12.40
CA ALA A 949 -9.62 -16.29 -13.31
C ALA A 949 -9.39 -14.94 -14.01
N SER A 950 -10.44 -14.15 -14.21
CA SER A 950 -10.33 -12.80 -14.80
C SER A 950 -9.91 -11.72 -13.80
N LEU A 951 -9.87 -12.01 -12.51
CA LEU A 951 -9.49 -11.05 -11.48
C LEU A 951 -7.98 -11.01 -11.28
N SER A 952 -7.47 -9.82 -10.91
CA SER A 952 -6.10 -9.64 -10.44
C SER A 952 -5.82 -10.55 -9.24
N LYS A 953 -4.56 -10.92 -9.00
CA LYS A 953 -4.20 -11.83 -7.91
C LYS A 953 -4.76 -11.38 -6.55
N ALA A 954 -4.63 -10.09 -6.20
CA ALA A 954 -5.16 -9.56 -4.95
C ALA A 954 -6.70 -9.62 -4.89
N ALA A 955 -7.38 -9.25 -5.98
CA ALA A 955 -8.84 -9.34 -6.05
C ALA A 955 -9.32 -10.80 -5.98
N ARG A 956 -8.66 -11.71 -6.70
CA ARG A 956 -8.93 -13.15 -6.67
C ARG A 956 -8.85 -13.75 -5.28
N LEU A 957 -7.83 -13.34 -4.50
CA LEU A 957 -7.66 -13.81 -3.13
C LEU A 957 -8.83 -13.40 -2.21
N ARG A 958 -9.42 -12.22 -2.44
CA ARG A 958 -10.60 -11.74 -1.70
C ARG A 958 -11.88 -12.41 -2.17
N GLU A 959 -12.11 -12.45 -3.49
CA GLU A 959 -13.35 -12.96 -4.08
C GLU A 959 -13.50 -14.48 -3.91
N SER A 960 -12.39 -15.23 -3.80
CA SER A 960 -12.41 -16.67 -3.54
C SER A 960 -13.08 -17.02 -2.20
N TRP A 961 -13.04 -16.14 -1.18
CA TRP A 961 -13.83 -16.33 0.04
C TRP A 961 -15.32 -16.31 -0.26
N GLY A 962 -15.79 -15.37 -1.09
CA GLY A 962 -17.18 -15.31 -1.51
C GLY A 962 -17.63 -16.60 -2.20
N VAL A 963 -16.78 -17.17 -3.07
CA VAL A 963 -17.05 -18.45 -3.73
C VAL A 963 -16.99 -19.62 -2.74
N ALA A 964 -16.03 -19.64 -1.81
CA ALA A 964 -15.93 -20.69 -0.79
C ALA A 964 -17.13 -20.65 0.17
N ARG A 965 -17.57 -19.46 0.58
CA ARG A 965 -18.78 -19.26 1.38
C ARG A 965 -20.00 -19.78 0.63
N LYS A 966 -20.11 -19.48 -0.68
CA LYS A 966 -21.21 -19.96 -1.50
C LYS A 966 -21.20 -21.48 -1.68
N ALA A 967 -20.03 -22.07 -1.84
CA ALA A 967 -19.86 -23.52 -1.85
C ALA A 967 -20.31 -24.15 -0.52
N ALA A 968 -19.97 -23.53 0.62
CA ALA A 968 -20.45 -23.96 1.93
C ALA A 968 -21.97 -23.84 2.10
N GLU A 969 -22.57 -22.74 1.61
CA GLU A 969 -24.04 -22.54 1.59
C GLU A 969 -24.75 -23.64 0.79
N TYR A 970 -24.13 -24.12 -0.30
CA TYR A 970 -24.63 -25.23 -1.12
C TYR A 970 -24.23 -26.63 -0.61
N GLY A 971 -23.51 -26.71 0.51
CA GLY A 971 -23.08 -27.98 1.10
C GLY A 971 -21.93 -28.67 0.36
N HIS A 972 -21.22 -27.99 -0.54
CA HIS A 972 -20.17 -28.57 -1.37
C HIS A 972 -18.79 -28.47 -0.73
N ILE A 973 -18.44 -29.44 0.12
CA ILE A 973 -17.23 -29.40 0.96
C ILE A 973 -15.95 -29.45 0.13
N SER A 974 -15.94 -30.25 -0.94
CA SER A 974 -14.74 -30.42 -1.77
C SER A 974 -14.36 -29.14 -2.50
N ALA A 975 -15.35 -28.36 -2.95
CA ALA A 975 -15.14 -27.04 -3.55
C ALA A 975 -14.64 -26.01 -2.52
N VAL A 976 -15.11 -26.07 -1.26
CA VAL A 976 -14.55 -25.25 -0.17
C VAL A 976 -13.07 -25.57 0.00
N LEU A 977 -12.72 -26.85 0.18
CA LEU A 977 -11.34 -27.29 0.40
C LEU A 977 -10.40 -26.92 -0.76
N ASP A 978 -10.88 -27.02 -1.99
CA ASP A 978 -10.14 -26.63 -3.19
C ASP A 978 -9.88 -25.10 -3.25
N LEU A 979 -10.79 -24.30 -2.71
CA LEU A 979 -10.68 -22.83 -2.66
C LEU A 979 -9.88 -22.31 -1.45
N LEU A 980 -9.78 -23.05 -0.35
CA LEU A 980 -9.03 -22.61 0.85
C LEU A 980 -7.59 -22.15 0.54
N PRO A 981 -6.82 -22.77 -0.38
CA PRO A 981 -5.51 -22.28 -0.74
C PRO A 981 -5.52 -20.86 -1.33
N TRP A 982 -6.66 -20.43 -1.90
CA TRP A 982 -6.85 -19.16 -2.62
C TRP A 982 -7.54 -18.09 -1.78
N THR A 983 -7.92 -18.33 -0.53
CA THR A 983 -8.75 -17.40 0.26
C THR A 983 -7.95 -16.42 1.11
N ARG A 984 -8.41 -15.16 1.14
CA ARG A 984 -8.02 -14.08 2.05
C ARG A 984 -9.26 -13.33 2.57
N GLU A 985 -9.23 -12.83 3.81
CA GLU A 985 -10.32 -12.03 4.40
C GLU A 985 -10.47 -10.66 3.69
N PRO A 986 -11.70 -10.11 3.56
CA PRO A 986 -11.92 -8.68 3.30
C PRO A 986 -11.99 -7.89 4.62
N ASP A 987 -11.07 -6.94 4.80
CA ASP A 987 -10.88 -6.21 6.06
C ASP A 987 -12.07 -5.31 6.44
N LYS A 988 -12.37 -5.26 7.75
CA LYS A 988 -12.90 -4.02 8.35
C LYS A 988 -12.09 -3.49 9.52
N TYR A 989 -11.68 -4.25 10.53
CA TYR A 989 -10.81 -3.73 11.61
C TYR A 989 -10.05 -4.83 12.37
N GLY A 990 -8.72 -4.89 12.18
CA GLY A 990 -7.75 -5.16 13.25
C GLY A 990 -7.16 -6.58 13.40
N GLY A 991 -6.04 -6.84 12.72
CA GLY A 991 -4.91 -7.58 13.30
C GLY A 991 -4.84 -9.10 13.08
N LEU A 992 -3.74 -9.51 12.42
CA LEU A 992 -3.28 -10.87 12.10
C LEU A 992 -3.78 -11.42 10.75
N GLY A 993 -3.36 -10.77 9.66
CA GLY A 993 -3.59 -11.19 8.26
C GLY A 993 -2.94 -12.52 7.86
N SER A 994 -2.46 -13.34 8.80
CA SER A 994 -1.70 -14.55 8.49
C SER A 994 -2.52 -15.82 8.29
N ASP A 995 -3.84 -15.87 8.61
CA ASP A 995 -4.56 -17.16 8.71
C ASP A 995 -5.99 -17.19 8.17
N ALA A 996 -6.23 -16.46 7.08
CA ALA A 996 -7.51 -16.45 6.36
C ALA A 996 -8.05 -17.86 6.06
N ARG A 997 -7.18 -18.84 5.81
CA ARG A 997 -7.57 -20.24 5.54
C ARG A 997 -8.36 -20.87 6.70
N THR A 998 -7.89 -20.69 7.92
CA THR A 998 -8.53 -21.24 9.11
C THR A 998 -9.87 -20.55 9.35
N TRP A 999 -9.92 -19.24 9.14
CA TRP A 999 -11.15 -18.47 9.29
C TRP A 999 -12.20 -18.88 8.25
N VAL A 1000 -11.86 -18.91 6.95
CA VAL A 1000 -12.77 -19.39 5.90
C VAL A 1000 -13.24 -20.81 6.17
N ALA A 1001 -12.34 -21.70 6.60
CA ALA A 1001 -12.70 -23.08 6.93
C ALA A 1001 -13.62 -23.16 8.16
N ARG A 1002 -13.40 -22.33 9.18
CA ARG A 1002 -14.29 -22.21 10.35
C ARG A 1002 -15.66 -21.66 9.98
N SER A 1003 -15.72 -20.61 9.16
CA SER A 1003 -16.95 -20.05 8.63
C SER A 1003 -17.72 -21.05 7.76
N ALA A 1004 -17.03 -21.74 6.86
CA ALA A 1004 -17.61 -22.80 6.05
C ALA A 1004 -18.18 -23.92 6.94
N LEU A 1005 -17.45 -24.32 7.99
CA LEU A 1005 -17.93 -25.31 8.95
C LEU A 1005 -19.23 -24.85 9.62
N ARG A 1006 -19.30 -23.62 10.12
CA ARG A 1006 -20.52 -23.06 10.72
C ARG A 1006 -21.68 -23.05 9.74
N ILE A 1007 -21.47 -22.63 8.49
CA ILE A 1007 -22.50 -22.64 7.45
C ILE A 1007 -22.98 -24.07 7.16
N ILE A 1008 -22.06 -25.02 7.01
CA ILE A 1008 -22.38 -26.42 6.69
C ILE A 1008 -23.14 -27.07 7.86
N THR A 1009 -22.69 -26.87 9.10
CA THR A 1009 -23.24 -27.59 10.26
C THR A 1009 -24.42 -26.88 10.93
N ILE A 1010 -24.49 -25.55 10.84
CA ILE A 1010 -25.46 -24.70 11.55
C ILE A 1010 -26.38 -23.96 10.57
N GLY A 1011 -25.88 -23.65 9.37
CA GLY A 1011 -26.65 -22.94 8.34
C GLY A 1011 -26.32 -21.48 8.16
N VAL A 1012 -25.57 -20.90 9.10
CA VAL A 1012 -25.17 -19.51 9.07
C VAL A 1012 -23.83 -19.35 9.77
N ASP A 1013 -23.01 -18.41 9.33
CA ASP A 1013 -21.72 -18.10 9.95
C ASP A 1013 -21.89 -17.16 11.15
N VAL A 1014 -22.15 -17.73 12.32
CA VAL A 1014 -22.18 -17.03 13.61
C VAL A 1014 -21.56 -17.90 14.71
N ASP A 1015 -21.27 -17.29 15.86
CA ASP A 1015 -20.76 -18.01 17.02
C ASP A 1015 -21.74 -19.09 17.52
N VAL A 1016 -21.19 -20.26 17.84
CA VAL A 1016 -21.96 -21.40 18.37
C VAL A 1016 -22.19 -21.21 19.86
N TRP A 1017 -23.46 -21.19 20.26
CA TRP A 1017 -23.95 -21.36 21.63
C TRP A 1017 -24.62 -22.75 21.79
#